data_AF-A0A947P7T3-F1
#
_entry.id   AF-A0A947P7T3-F1
#
_cell.length_a   1.000
_cell.length_b   1.000
_cell.length_c   1.000
_cell.angle_alpha   90.00
_cell.angle_beta   90.00
_cell.angle_gamma   90.00
#
_symmetry.space_group_name_H-M   'P 1'
#
loop_
_entity.id
_entity.type
_entity.pdbx_description
1 polymer ?
#
loop_
_entity_poly.entity_id
_entity_poly.type
_entity_poly.pdbx_seq_one_letter_code
_entity_poly.pdbx_strand_id
1 'polypeptide(L)'
;MNNKHHRNCYTFNLLILTGLFISAKLLASGQIYFSSSNLPIVQIDTYGQEIQYNEYTVADMKIIWNGDDERNYQDNPPNDYDGKIEIKTRGHSSYWLFPKKQYRIETQDSLGNNLNVSLLGLPAENDWILFGPYSDKSLIRNVLVYTLAAEINDYAPRTKFCELILNGDYLGVYVLTEKIKRDDNRVDITKLHPEENSEPEITGGYIFKRDRVDVGDVAVRLNTGLEFVITEPGADDISSSQKNWLKKYLNDFESALYNSNGNYRDYIDVLTFVDNFLIVEFTKNIDGYRLSTYFHKDRNEKMKAGPVWDYNLSLGNADYNNGWTAEGWYYPLMGPQDVYWFDDLINDPGFNNLCATRWQELRQNTLNIPHIFSLIDDWTELLNESQERNFSRWLILGLYIWPNPGYPESGSYGYPSPTSGAPESWRGEIEYLKDFISGRAQWMDEQFGVKFSELHLDIRGNGWGKIIYKDKLISDYFHVGVFPTDSLLSIRAEPASGYRFIRWEESNLGNESINLISKGAIWKYLDNGTDQGTNWKELTFIDSLWNEGAAELGYGDGDEATVISYGPNSNQKYITTYFRKTITISDVDNTNKLTLELLQDDGAIVYLNGNEVVRSNMPGGVISYNTLTPDYVSGENEKIFHNYSINPDYLLEGNNVIAVEVHQATLSSSDLSFDFRLSAEKIMRNETEIIGTDRELCYILTNDNSLITAVFEPDETNTASILINEILAGNDSCNIDNFGEYEDWIEIYNCGDLPFDIGGLYFSDDLENPKLYQIPANVSQLTTVKPDSFLILWVDSDPSQGALHLNFKLDKSGESLSIAGISNGEINYIDLLYYPKQNTNISYGRFPDGSNNWSNFSVPTPGYSNRPALTNYRHSGLPHCFALEQNYPNPFNQRTNISFQLPHTTHVNISIYNMLGQLVKTLVNGNKEAGFYTVNWEAAGVSSGLYLYKIQAGDFSEIKKCLFMK
;
A
#
# COMPACT_ATOMS: atom_id res chain seq x y z
N MET A 1 -19.97 55.38 39.93
CA MET A 1 -19.61 55.18 41.35
C MET A 1 -19.27 53.72 41.53
N ASN A 2 -18.02 53.47 41.91
CA ASN A 2 -17.36 52.25 42.40
C ASN A 2 -18.06 50.89 42.19
N ASN A 3 -17.45 50.06 41.33
CA ASN A 3 -17.24 48.64 41.63
C ASN A 3 -15.78 48.30 41.36
N LYS A 4 -15.06 48.00 42.45
CA LYS A 4 -13.63 47.69 42.51
C LYS A 4 -13.51 46.39 43.31
N HIS A 5 -12.61 45.53 42.82
CA HIS A 5 -12.05 44.33 43.47
C HIS A 5 -12.87 43.02 43.41
N HIS A 6 -12.50 42.16 42.47
CA HIS A 6 -11.76 40.93 42.79
C HIS A 6 -10.91 40.49 41.57
N ARG A 7 -9.64 40.93 41.55
CA ARG A 7 -8.51 40.19 40.96
C ARG A 7 -7.80 39.52 42.12
N ASN A 8 -7.68 38.20 42.07
CA ASN A 8 -6.54 37.38 42.52
C ASN A 8 -6.97 35.94 42.86
N CYS A 9 -6.08 35.01 42.52
CA CYS A 9 -6.02 33.58 42.83
C CYS A 9 -6.79 32.61 41.91
N TYR A 10 -6.19 32.33 40.74
CA TYR A 10 -6.26 31.01 40.12
C TYR A 10 -5.13 30.14 40.69
N THR A 11 -5.35 29.67 41.91
CA THR A 11 -4.64 28.55 42.54
C THR A 11 -5.70 27.85 43.38
N PHE A 12 -5.74 26.51 43.32
CA PHE A 12 -6.70 25.55 43.89
C PHE A 12 -7.85 25.15 42.93
N ASN A 13 -8.10 23.87 42.61
CA ASN A 13 -7.87 22.63 43.38
C ASN A 13 -7.35 21.48 42.49
N LEU A 14 -6.06 21.16 42.62
CA LEU A 14 -5.51 19.84 42.27
C LEU A 14 -5.53 18.98 43.55
N LEU A 15 -6.72 18.69 44.10
CA LEU A 15 -6.83 18.02 45.40
C LEU A 15 -8.19 17.33 45.62
N ILE A 16 -8.81 16.75 44.57
CA ILE A 16 -9.84 15.71 44.70
C ILE A 16 -9.73 14.77 43.48
N LEU A 17 -8.76 13.84 43.51
CA LEU A 17 -8.71 12.64 42.66
C LEU A 17 -7.65 11.64 43.20
N THR A 18 -7.52 11.55 44.53
CA THR A 18 -6.63 10.61 45.23
C THR A 18 -7.25 9.23 45.46
N GLY A 19 -8.15 8.80 44.58
CA GLY A 19 -8.94 7.58 44.81
C GLY A 19 -9.23 6.76 43.56
N LEU A 20 -8.30 6.68 42.60
CA LEU A 20 -8.22 5.67 41.52
C LEU A 20 -6.98 5.95 40.64
N PHE A 21 -5.79 5.98 41.25
CA PHE A 21 -4.52 5.95 40.51
C PHE A 21 -3.68 4.81 41.08
N ILE A 22 -4.09 3.59 40.77
CA ILE A 22 -3.20 2.43 40.91
C ILE A 22 -2.22 2.50 39.72
N SER A 23 -1.03 3.01 40.02
CA SER A 23 0.25 2.79 39.34
C SER A 23 0.31 2.87 37.80
N ALA A 24 0.60 4.06 37.25
CA ALA A 24 1.37 4.21 36.01
C ALA A 24 2.90 4.10 36.24
N LYS A 25 3.32 3.67 37.43
CA LYS A 25 4.72 3.35 37.75
C LYS A 25 4.87 1.83 37.66
N LEU A 26 5.74 1.38 36.75
CA LEU A 26 6.05 -0.01 36.35
C LEU A 26 5.21 -0.58 35.18
N LEU A 27 5.51 -0.17 33.94
CA LEU A 27 5.16 -0.94 32.73
C LEU A 27 6.30 -0.96 31.69
N ALA A 28 7.56 -0.81 32.15
CA ALA A 28 8.73 -1.13 31.34
C ALA A 28 9.15 -2.57 31.67
N SER A 29 9.23 -3.43 30.66
CA SER A 29 9.87 -4.75 30.82
C SER A 29 11.41 -4.59 30.89
N GLY A 30 12.12 -5.69 31.17
CA GLY A 30 13.58 -5.71 31.27
C GLY A 30 14.29 -5.23 29.99
N GLN A 31 15.62 -5.17 30.04
CA GLN A 31 16.44 -4.79 28.89
C GLN A 31 16.09 -5.64 27.65
N ILE A 32 15.71 -4.98 26.56
CA ILE A 32 15.54 -5.60 25.24
C ILE A 32 16.88 -5.53 24.51
N TYR A 33 17.22 -6.62 23.83
CA TYR A 33 18.41 -6.71 22.99
C TYR A 33 17.98 -7.13 21.58
N PHE A 34 18.58 -6.51 20.57
CA PHE A 34 18.39 -6.87 19.16
C PHE A 34 19.72 -6.63 18.43
N SER A 35 20.01 -7.40 17.38
CA SER A 35 21.26 -7.27 16.61
C SER A 35 21.12 -6.33 15.41
N SER A 36 19.91 -6.21 14.86
CA SER A 36 19.66 -5.47 13.63
C SER A 36 18.22 -5.00 13.52
N SER A 37 18.01 -3.98 12.70
CA SER A 37 16.72 -3.31 12.50
C SER A 37 16.51 -2.89 11.06
N ASN A 38 15.25 -2.88 10.61
CA ASN A 38 14.85 -2.18 9.39
C ASN A 38 14.87 -0.65 9.57
N LEU A 39 14.85 -0.16 10.81
CA LEU A 39 14.94 1.26 11.12
C LEU A 39 16.40 1.70 11.37
N PRO A 40 16.72 2.99 11.13
CA PRO A 40 17.92 3.61 11.66
C PRO A 40 18.06 3.40 13.16
N ILE A 41 19.28 3.13 13.62
CA ILE A 41 19.58 2.93 15.04
C ILE A 41 20.26 4.18 15.59
N VAL A 42 19.61 4.84 16.55
CA VAL A 42 20.13 6.01 17.25
C VAL A 42 20.61 5.59 18.63
N GLN A 43 21.90 5.76 18.90
CA GLN A 43 22.52 5.45 20.19
C GLN A 43 22.98 6.74 20.86
N ILE A 44 22.55 6.98 22.09
CA ILE A 44 22.94 8.15 22.88
C ILE A 44 23.57 7.68 24.19
N ASP A 45 24.71 8.26 24.55
CA ASP A 45 25.39 8.02 25.83
C ASP A 45 25.59 9.35 26.56
N THR A 46 24.94 9.49 27.72
CA THR A 46 25.06 10.64 28.64
C THR A 46 26.12 10.39 29.70
N TYR A 47 26.82 9.26 29.67
CA TYR A 47 27.82 8.84 30.66
C TYR A 47 27.28 8.84 32.09
N GLY A 48 26.01 8.47 32.24
CA GLY A 48 25.30 8.43 33.52
C GLY A 48 24.79 9.79 34.02
N GLN A 49 24.91 10.87 33.22
CA GLN A 49 24.28 12.15 33.55
C GLN A 49 22.75 12.07 33.35
N GLU A 50 22.00 12.63 34.29
CA GLU A 50 20.54 12.69 34.22
C GLU A 50 20.09 13.77 33.24
N ILE A 51 19.22 13.40 32.29
CA ILE A 51 18.62 14.34 31.34
C ILE A 51 17.48 15.09 32.04
N GLN A 52 17.69 16.38 32.29
CA GLN A 52 16.74 17.23 33.01
C GLN A 52 15.59 17.75 32.11
N TYR A 53 14.56 18.30 32.75
CA TYR A 53 13.47 18.99 32.06
C TYR A 53 13.86 20.39 31.64
N ASN A 54 13.75 20.68 30.34
CA ASN A 54 14.06 21.98 29.73
C ASN A 54 15.51 22.50 29.91
N GLU A 55 16.39 21.75 30.56
CA GLU A 55 17.81 22.04 30.72
C GLU A 55 18.68 21.05 29.92
N TYR A 56 19.68 21.57 29.20
CA TYR A 56 20.53 20.75 28.34
C TYR A 56 21.60 19.98 29.11
N THR A 57 21.83 18.75 28.67
CA THR A 57 22.89 17.85 29.13
C THR A 57 23.72 17.43 27.92
N VAL A 58 25.05 17.52 28.01
CA VAL A 58 25.94 17.07 26.93
C VAL A 58 25.96 15.54 26.88
N ALA A 59 25.86 14.98 25.67
CA ALA A 59 25.91 13.55 25.39
C ALA A 59 26.65 13.28 24.08
N ASP A 60 27.02 12.02 23.86
CA ASP A 60 27.50 11.56 22.54
C ASP A 60 26.36 10.82 21.84
N MET A 61 26.20 11.06 20.54
CA MET A 61 25.19 10.41 19.70
C MET A 61 25.85 9.74 18.49
N LYS A 62 25.38 8.52 18.21
CA LYS A 62 25.76 7.72 17.05
C LYS A 62 24.51 7.32 16.28
N ILE A 63 24.58 7.40 14.96
CA ILE A 63 23.51 6.97 14.06
C ILE A 63 24.07 5.98 13.05
N ILE A 64 23.42 4.82 12.97
CA ILE A 64 23.69 3.77 12.02
C ILE A 64 22.51 3.70 11.05
N TRP A 65 22.76 4.00 9.78
CA TRP A 65 21.79 3.98 8.70
C TRP A 65 22.45 3.61 7.36
N ASN A 66 22.15 2.42 6.85
CA ASN A 66 22.73 1.88 5.62
C ASN A 66 21.96 2.30 4.35
N GLY A 67 20.80 2.94 4.49
CA GLY A 67 19.85 3.26 3.42
C GLY A 67 18.43 2.92 3.84
N ASP A 68 17.42 3.46 3.13
CA ASP A 68 16.00 3.23 3.47
C ASP A 68 15.57 1.75 3.25
N ASP A 69 16.19 1.03 2.32
CA ASP A 69 15.90 -0.37 2.00
C ASP A 69 16.99 -1.35 2.49
N GLU A 70 17.94 -0.87 3.29
CA GLU A 70 19.09 -1.64 3.74
C GLU A 70 19.02 -1.91 5.24
N ARG A 71 19.33 -3.14 5.62
CA ARG A 71 19.27 -3.56 7.03
C ARG A 71 20.36 -2.88 7.86
N ASN A 72 20.00 -2.36 9.03
CA ASN A 72 20.91 -1.72 9.99
C ASN A 72 21.34 -2.71 11.06
N TYR A 73 22.63 -2.75 11.41
CA TYR A 73 23.17 -3.67 12.42
C TYR A 73 23.79 -2.86 13.57
N GLN A 74 23.47 -3.22 14.81
CA GLN A 74 23.86 -2.44 15.99
C GLN A 74 25.39 -2.41 16.21
N ASP A 75 26.10 -3.45 15.76
CA ASP A 75 27.54 -3.62 15.88
C ASP A 75 28.34 -2.99 14.72
N ASN A 76 27.66 -2.46 13.70
CA ASN A 76 28.32 -1.71 12.64
C ASN A 76 28.89 -0.38 13.17
N PRO A 77 29.97 0.13 12.57
CA PRO A 77 30.41 1.50 12.84
C PRO A 77 29.31 2.50 12.43
N PRO A 78 29.13 3.61 13.18
CA PRO A 78 28.22 4.67 12.77
C PRO A 78 28.66 5.26 11.44
N ASN A 79 27.70 5.48 10.55
CA ASN A 79 27.93 5.91 9.17
C ASN A 79 27.12 7.15 8.76
N ASP A 80 26.09 7.53 9.53
CA ASP A 80 25.31 8.75 9.30
C ASP A 80 25.78 9.89 10.24
N TYR A 81 25.91 9.63 11.55
CA TYR A 81 26.41 10.59 12.52
C TYR A 81 27.21 9.94 13.64
N ASP A 82 28.31 10.56 14.05
CA ASP A 82 29.10 10.20 15.24
C ASP A 82 29.69 11.49 15.83
N GLY A 83 29.05 12.04 16.85
CA GLY A 83 29.41 13.35 17.37
C GLY A 83 28.72 13.75 18.67
N LYS A 84 29.06 14.94 19.14
CA LYS A 84 28.49 15.50 20.37
C LYS A 84 27.11 16.06 20.13
N ILE A 85 26.26 15.96 21.14
CA ILE A 85 24.97 16.64 21.19
C ILE A 85 24.75 17.26 22.57
N GLU A 86 23.86 18.23 22.63
CA GLU A 86 23.13 18.59 23.85
C GLU A 86 21.72 18.00 23.79
N ILE A 87 21.29 17.33 24.85
CA ILE A 87 19.99 16.67 24.95
C ILE A 87 19.21 17.19 26.16
N LYS A 88 17.89 17.35 26.01
CA LYS A 88 16.97 17.63 27.12
C LYS A 88 15.62 16.97 26.91
N THR A 89 14.91 16.69 28.01
CA THR A 89 13.50 16.26 27.89
C THR A 89 12.60 17.44 27.52
N ARG A 90 11.54 17.15 26.76
CA ARG A 90 10.56 18.14 26.28
C ARG A 90 9.12 17.65 26.39
N GLY A 91 8.19 18.56 26.12
CA GLY A 91 6.74 18.32 26.14
C GLY A 91 6.11 18.74 27.47
N HIS A 92 4.81 19.04 27.46
CA HIS A 92 4.10 19.46 28.67
C HIS A 92 3.43 18.26 29.36
N SER A 93 2.26 17.84 28.88
CA SER A 93 1.53 16.70 29.45
C SER A 93 2.31 15.39 29.33
N SER A 94 2.99 15.16 28.19
CA SER A 94 3.78 13.94 27.97
C SER A 94 4.94 13.79 28.96
N TYR A 95 5.58 14.90 29.35
CA TYR A 95 6.64 14.86 30.35
C TYR A 95 6.12 14.40 31.72
N TRP A 96 4.95 14.87 32.15
CA TRP A 96 4.40 14.53 33.46
C TRP A 96 3.70 13.17 33.50
N LEU A 97 3.05 12.77 32.39
CA LEU A 97 2.17 11.61 32.35
C LEU A 97 2.84 10.34 31.81
N PHE A 98 3.82 10.45 30.91
CA PHE A 98 4.32 9.29 30.15
C PHE A 98 5.70 8.83 30.63
N PRO A 99 5.89 7.52 30.87
CA PRO A 99 7.21 6.93 31.14
C PRO A 99 8.19 7.12 29.97
N LYS A 100 7.74 6.90 28.73
CA LYS A 100 8.53 7.12 27.52
C LYS A 100 8.67 8.62 27.26
N LYS A 101 9.86 9.16 27.50
CA LYS A 101 10.14 10.61 27.37
C LYS A 101 10.43 10.98 25.92
N GLN A 102 10.15 12.22 25.59
CA GLN A 102 10.52 12.83 24.32
C GLN A 102 11.71 13.75 24.54
N TYR A 103 12.58 13.85 23.53
CA TYR A 103 13.83 14.60 23.65
C TYR A 103 13.94 15.68 22.58
N ARG A 104 14.57 16.79 22.95
CA ARG A 104 15.15 17.75 22.01
C ARG A 104 16.66 17.53 22.03
N ILE A 105 17.26 17.49 20.85
CA ILE A 105 18.70 17.32 20.67
C ILE A 105 19.26 18.47 19.83
N GLU A 106 20.43 18.97 20.22
CA GLU A 106 21.20 19.95 19.46
C GLU A 106 22.59 19.38 19.11
N THR A 107 22.92 19.24 17.82
CA THR A 107 24.23 18.72 17.39
C THR A 107 25.32 19.75 17.56
N GLN A 108 26.51 19.30 17.98
CA GLN A 108 27.62 20.17 18.38
C GLN A 108 28.95 19.82 17.71
N ASP A 109 29.76 20.85 17.48
CA ASP A 109 31.16 20.69 17.11
C ASP A 109 32.04 20.31 18.33
N SER A 110 33.34 20.09 18.10
CA SER A 110 34.29 19.76 19.16
C SER A 110 34.48 20.84 20.24
N LEU A 111 34.00 22.06 19.99
CA LEU A 111 34.08 23.22 20.89
C LEU A 111 32.76 23.46 21.64
N GLY A 112 31.71 22.69 21.35
CA GLY A 112 30.37 22.85 21.93
C GLY A 112 29.51 23.89 21.22
N ASN A 113 29.88 24.36 20.03
CA ASN A 113 29.03 25.25 19.24
C ASN A 113 28.03 24.42 18.41
N ASN A 114 26.88 25.01 18.10
CA ASN A 114 25.88 24.40 17.22
C ASN A 114 26.49 24.03 15.86
N LEU A 115 26.25 22.79 15.45
CA LEU A 115 26.76 22.22 14.21
C LEU A 115 25.59 21.74 13.35
N ASN A 116 25.33 22.43 12.23
CA ASN A 116 24.32 21.99 11.28
C ASN A 116 24.82 20.74 10.54
N VAL A 117 24.08 19.65 10.66
CA VAL A 117 24.39 18.36 10.00
C VAL A 117 23.14 17.79 9.36
N SER A 118 23.30 17.07 8.24
CA SER A 118 22.23 16.24 7.70
C SER A 118 22.16 14.96 8.53
N LEU A 119 20.97 14.62 9.02
CA LEU A 119 20.70 13.37 9.72
C LEU A 119 19.67 12.57 8.91
N LEU A 120 19.96 11.30 8.62
CA LEU A 120 19.04 10.39 7.91
C LEU A 120 18.53 10.95 6.57
N GLY A 121 19.39 11.69 5.86
CA GLY A 121 19.05 12.35 4.59
C GLY A 121 18.18 13.60 4.69
N LEU A 122 17.81 14.06 5.90
CA LEU A 122 17.08 15.32 6.10
C LEU A 122 18.02 16.52 5.92
N PRO A 123 17.52 17.69 5.46
CA PRO A 123 18.36 18.88 5.26
C PRO A 123 19.13 19.30 6.51
N ALA A 124 20.34 19.80 6.29
CA ALA A 124 21.29 20.03 7.37
C ALA A 124 20.79 21.05 8.38
N GLU A 125 20.75 20.65 9.65
CA GLU A 125 20.33 21.51 10.74
C GLU A 125 20.93 21.05 12.07
N ASN A 126 20.85 21.89 13.10
CA ASN A 126 21.41 21.55 14.40
C ASN A 126 20.35 21.21 15.46
N ASP A 127 19.08 21.55 15.27
CA ASP A 127 18.03 21.39 16.28
C ASP A 127 16.95 20.39 15.83
N TRP A 128 16.91 19.25 16.52
CA TRP A 128 16.09 18.09 16.17
C TRP A 128 15.27 17.58 17.36
N ILE A 129 14.22 16.83 17.05
CA ILE A 129 13.33 16.24 18.04
C ILE A 129 13.33 14.73 17.88
N LEU A 130 13.48 14.02 18.99
CA LEU A 130 13.19 12.60 19.09
C LEU A 130 11.81 12.46 19.76
N PHE A 131 10.78 12.37 18.92
CA PHE A 131 9.40 12.19 19.35
C PHE A 131 9.19 10.72 19.74
N GLY A 132 8.80 10.49 21.00
CA GLY A 132 8.45 9.17 21.51
C GLY A 132 6.94 8.98 21.54
N PRO A 133 6.32 8.39 20.50
CA PRO A 133 4.89 8.06 20.53
C PRO A 133 4.64 7.06 21.66
N TYR A 134 3.90 7.50 22.68
CA TYR A 134 3.52 6.68 23.83
C TYR A 134 2.02 6.46 23.88
N SER A 135 1.22 7.53 23.93
CA SER A 135 -0.24 7.40 23.81
C SER A 135 -0.71 7.19 22.37
N ASP A 136 0.09 7.54 21.37
CA ASP A 136 -0.16 7.15 19.98
C ASP A 136 0.31 5.71 19.76
N LYS A 137 -0.60 4.76 19.90
CA LYS A 137 -0.28 3.33 19.79
C LYS A 137 -0.15 2.85 18.34
N SER A 138 -0.57 3.62 17.34
CA SER A 138 -0.23 3.27 15.96
C SER A 138 1.23 3.59 15.64
N LEU A 139 1.85 4.49 16.41
CA LEU A 139 3.18 5.09 16.18
C LEU A 139 3.26 6.02 14.96
N ILE A 140 2.17 6.15 14.19
CA ILE A 140 2.17 6.71 12.83
C ILE A 140 1.49 8.09 12.73
N ARG A 141 0.59 8.47 13.65
CA ARG A 141 -0.35 9.60 13.41
C ARG A 141 0.35 10.94 13.10
N ASN A 142 1.39 11.28 13.86
CA ASN A 142 2.17 12.49 13.58
C ASN A 142 2.88 12.42 12.22
N VAL A 143 3.48 11.27 11.91
CA VAL A 143 4.20 11.04 10.65
C VAL A 143 3.23 11.19 9.48
N LEU A 144 2.07 10.55 9.55
CA LEU A 144 1.04 10.63 8.53
C LEU A 144 0.61 12.07 8.27
N VAL A 145 0.24 12.82 9.31
CA VAL A 145 -0.26 14.18 9.10
C VAL A 145 0.84 15.11 8.57
N TYR A 146 2.09 14.95 9.04
CA TYR A 146 3.19 15.78 8.52
C TYR A 146 3.52 15.45 7.06
N THR A 147 3.48 14.18 6.67
CA THR A 147 3.67 13.77 5.27
C THR A 147 2.57 14.37 4.39
N LEU A 148 1.29 14.20 4.75
CA LEU A 148 0.18 14.76 3.99
C LEU A 148 0.23 16.29 3.95
N ALA A 149 0.59 16.95 5.06
CA ALA A 149 0.71 18.39 5.09
C ALA A 149 1.90 18.94 4.27
N ALA A 150 2.97 18.14 4.09
CA ALA A 150 4.09 18.49 3.22
C ALA A 150 3.72 18.39 1.72
N GLU A 151 2.73 17.57 1.38
CA GLU A 151 2.14 17.49 0.03
C GLU A 151 1.19 18.66 -0.26
N ILE A 152 0.62 19.29 0.78
CA ILE A 152 -0.35 20.40 0.67
C ILE A 152 0.31 21.78 0.78
N ASN A 153 1.23 21.95 1.72
CA ASN A 153 1.81 23.25 2.08
C ASN A 153 3.25 23.38 1.59
N ASP A 154 3.75 24.62 1.51
CA ASP A 154 5.17 24.92 1.18
C ASP A 154 6.16 24.17 2.09
N TYR A 155 5.78 23.96 3.36
CA TYR A 155 6.57 23.21 4.35
C TYR A 155 5.69 22.54 5.40
N ALA A 156 6.05 21.32 5.77
CA ALA A 156 5.70 20.68 7.03
C ALA A 156 6.91 19.93 7.59
N PRO A 157 7.02 19.72 8.92
CA PRO A 157 8.16 19.05 9.51
C PRO A 157 8.39 17.65 8.91
N ARG A 158 9.58 17.42 8.34
CA ARG A 158 9.94 16.09 7.85
C ARG A 158 10.28 15.16 9.01
N THR A 159 10.05 13.86 8.78
CA THR A 159 10.24 12.84 9.81
C THR A 159 10.93 11.59 9.28
N LYS A 160 11.61 10.87 10.18
CA LYS A 160 12.16 9.54 9.95
C LYS A 160 11.94 8.67 11.20
N PHE A 161 11.42 7.45 11.02
CA PHE A 161 11.37 6.47 12.12
C PHE A 161 12.79 6.04 12.50
N CYS A 162 13.01 5.74 13.78
CA CYS A 162 14.27 5.21 14.30
C CYS A 162 14.05 4.40 15.57
N GLU A 163 15.01 3.55 15.94
CA GLU A 163 15.05 2.92 17.25
C GLU A 163 16.05 3.63 18.16
N LEU A 164 15.62 3.99 19.37
CA LEU A 164 16.45 4.72 20.32
C LEU A 164 17.03 3.79 21.38
N ILE A 165 18.34 3.85 21.55
CA ILE A 165 19.09 3.26 22.65
C ILE A 165 19.74 4.39 23.44
N LEU A 166 19.40 4.53 24.73
CA LEU A 166 19.93 5.56 25.61
C LEU A 166 20.70 4.91 26.76
N ASN A 167 21.99 5.21 26.90
CA ASN A 167 22.89 4.61 27.91
C ASN A 167 22.87 3.07 27.87
N GLY A 168 22.77 2.50 26.67
CA GLY A 168 22.63 1.06 26.46
C GLY A 168 21.22 0.51 26.69
N ASP A 169 20.27 1.30 27.22
CA ASP A 169 18.87 0.89 27.44
C ASP A 169 18.02 1.14 26.19
N TYR A 170 17.34 0.11 25.72
CA TYR A 170 16.44 0.22 24.57
C TYR A 170 15.13 0.90 24.97
N LEU A 171 14.79 2.01 24.29
CA LEU A 171 13.61 2.82 24.58
C LEU A 171 12.46 2.67 23.57
N GLY A 172 12.60 1.83 22.55
CA GLY A 172 11.55 1.61 21.55
C GLY A 172 11.70 2.44 20.28
N VAL A 173 10.61 2.49 19.52
CA VAL A 173 10.49 3.27 18.28
C VAL A 173 10.32 4.75 18.62
N TYR A 174 11.13 5.60 17.98
CA TYR A 174 11.07 7.05 18.03
C TYR A 174 10.94 7.60 16.60
N VAL A 175 10.53 8.85 16.51
CA VAL A 175 10.48 9.59 15.25
C VAL A 175 11.44 10.77 15.37
N LEU A 176 12.51 10.76 14.55
CA LEU A 176 13.34 11.94 14.33
C LEU A 176 12.49 12.96 13.56
N THR A 177 12.32 14.15 14.10
CA THR A 177 11.40 15.17 13.58
C THR A 177 12.11 16.51 13.51
N GLU A 178 11.93 17.21 12.40
CA GLU A 178 12.39 18.59 12.28
C GLU A 178 11.64 19.52 13.24
N LYS A 179 12.33 20.53 13.74
CA LYS A 179 11.68 21.62 14.47
C LYS A 179 11.28 22.73 13.51
N ILE A 180 10.08 23.28 13.67
CA ILE A 180 9.67 24.51 12.99
C ILE A 180 10.61 25.65 13.38
N LYS A 181 11.30 26.21 12.40
CA LYS A 181 12.14 27.41 12.50
C LYS A 181 12.33 28.03 11.12
N ARG A 182 12.84 29.25 11.10
CA ARG A 182 13.29 29.91 9.87
C ARG A 182 14.52 29.19 9.31
N ASP A 183 14.43 28.74 8.06
CA ASP A 183 15.53 28.20 7.23
C ASP A 183 15.04 28.06 5.78
N ASP A 184 15.93 28.17 4.80
CA ASP A 184 15.61 28.04 3.36
C ASP A 184 15.01 26.66 3.02
N ASN A 185 15.28 25.62 3.82
CA ASN A 185 14.69 24.29 3.66
C ASN A 185 13.52 24.02 4.62
N ARG A 186 13.11 25.00 5.44
CA ARG A 186 12.00 24.89 6.40
C ARG A 186 10.98 26.01 6.17
N VAL A 187 10.77 26.89 7.14
CA VAL A 187 9.95 28.10 6.93
C VAL A 187 10.83 29.15 6.28
N ASP A 188 10.78 29.21 4.96
CA ASP A 188 11.57 30.14 4.15
C ASP A 188 10.95 31.54 4.21
N ILE A 189 11.41 32.33 5.18
CA ILE A 189 11.06 33.74 5.32
C ILE A 189 12.32 34.58 5.56
N THR A 190 12.29 35.83 5.11
CA THR A 190 13.39 36.77 5.28
C THR A 190 13.67 37.01 6.76
N LYS A 191 14.93 36.91 7.21
CA LYS A 191 15.30 37.24 8.59
C LYS A 191 15.03 38.71 8.89
N LEU A 192 14.33 38.97 10.00
CA LEU A 192 14.12 40.32 10.54
C LEU A 192 15.15 40.63 11.62
N HIS A 193 16.00 41.62 11.39
CA HIS A 193 17.05 42.02 12.31
C HIS A 193 16.55 43.03 13.36
N PRO A 194 17.11 43.08 14.59
CA PRO A 194 16.62 43.96 15.66
C PRO A 194 16.60 45.46 15.31
N GLU A 195 17.48 45.91 14.41
CA GLU A 195 17.59 47.28 13.91
C GLU A 195 16.53 47.66 12.86
N GLU A 196 15.91 46.68 12.21
CA GLU A 196 14.92 46.86 11.15
C GLU A 196 13.54 47.21 11.74
N ASN A 197 13.34 48.51 11.99
CA ASN A 197 12.20 49.03 12.78
C ASN A 197 11.24 49.93 11.98
N SER A 198 11.33 49.91 10.65
CA SER A 198 10.49 50.70 9.74
C SER A 198 10.16 49.91 8.48
N GLU A 199 9.15 50.34 7.75
CA GLU A 199 8.84 49.78 6.44
C GLU A 199 9.90 50.18 5.40
N PRO A 200 10.24 49.28 4.45
CA PRO A 200 9.58 47.99 4.19
C PRO A 200 10.05 46.83 5.07
N GLU A 201 11.16 46.97 5.81
CA GLU A 201 11.84 45.85 6.44
C GLU A 201 11.01 45.16 7.53
N ILE A 202 10.34 45.97 8.37
CA ILE A 202 9.53 45.53 9.51
C ILE A 202 8.30 44.71 9.10
N THR A 203 7.97 44.64 7.82
CA THR A 203 6.70 44.05 7.34
C THR A 203 6.69 42.52 7.35
N GLY A 204 7.81 41.85 7.60
CA GLY A 204 7.90 40.39 7.59
C GLY A 204 9.12 39.86 8.31
N GLY A 205 9.30 38.54 8.26
CA GLY A 205 10.26 37.79 9.06
C GLY A 205 9.70 37.31 10.40
N TYR A 206 8.37 37.16 10.48
CA TYR A 206 7.70 36.69 11.69
C TYR A 206 7.25 35.24 11.56
N ILE A 207 7.53 34.44 12.59
CA ILE A 207 6.83 33.18 12.88
C ILE A 207 6.21 33.35 14.27
N PHE A 208 4.92 33.05 14.38
CA PHE A 208 4.18 33.14 15.63
C PHE A 208 3.12 32.06 15.70
N LYS A 209 2.59 31.79 16.88
CA LYS A 209 1.65 30.70 17.10
C LYS A 209 0.60 31.02 18.15
N ARG A 210 -0.54 30.35 18.03
CA ARG A 210 -1.50 30.23 19.13
C ARG A 210 -1.03 29.12 20.05
N ASP A 211 -0.66 29.49 21.28
CA ASP A 211 -0.19 28.54 22.29
C ASP A 211 -0.35 29.12 23.71
N ARG A 212 0.00 28.35 24.73
CA ARG A 212 0.21 28.83 26.09
C ARG A 212 1.46 29.72 26.11
N VAL A 213 1.37 30.85 26.84
CA VAL A 213 2.51 31.75 27.04
C VAL A 213 3.31 31.24 28.23
N ASP A 214 4.54 30.78 28.00
CA ASP A 214 5.44 30.30 29.02
C ASP A 214 6.42 31.39 29.50
N VAL A 215 7.15 31.10 30.58
CA VAL A 215 8.17 32.00 31.12
C VAL A 215 9.30 32.16 30.11
N GLY A 216 9.54 33.40 29.67
CA GLY A 216 10.55 33.74 28.66
C GLY A 216 9.98 33.99 27.28
N ASP A 217 8.71 33.63 27.03
CA ASP A 217 8.07 33.90 25.76
C ASP A 217 7.74 35.39 25.58
N VAL A 218 7.84 35.84 24.32
CA VAL A 218 7.31 37.14 23.90
C VAL A 218 6.00 36.91 23.17
N ALA A 219 4.91 37.43 23.73
CA ALA A 219 3.59 37.34 23.11
C ALA A 219 3.00 38.71 22.76
N VAL A 220 2.16 38.76 21.72
CA VAL A 220 1.29 39.89 21.38
C VAL A 220 -0.13 39.58 21.79
N ARG A 221 -0.74 40.53 22.51
CA ARG A 221 -2.15 40.48 22.91
C ARG A 221 -2.98 41.44 22.05
N LEU A 222 -3.97 40.91 21.34
CA LEU A 222 -4.89 41.65 20.48
C LEU A 222 -6.00 42.35 21.29
N ASN A 223 -6.77 43.21 20.64
CA ASN A 223 -7.86 43.96 21.28
C ASN A 223 -9.02 43.04 21.69
N THR A 224 -9.21 41.92 20.97
CA THR A 224 -10.17 40.85 21.29
C THR A 224 -9.78 40.03 22.51
N GLY A 225 -8.54 40.17 22.98
CA GLY A 225 -7.98 39.39 24.09
C GLY A 225 -7.17 38.17 23.67
N LEU A 226 -7.15 37.82 22.37
CA LEU A 226 -6.33 36.74 21.83
C LEU A 226 -4.83 37.02 22.02
N GLU A 227 -4.08 35.98 22.37
CA GLU A 227 -2.64 36.04 22.61
C GLU A 227 -1.89 35.08 21.67
N PHE A 228 -0.87 35.59 21.00
CA PHE A 228 0.00 34.84 20.09
C PHE A 228 1.45 34.95 20.56
N VAL A 229 2.13 33.80 20.69
CA VAL A 229 3.55 33.71 21.02
C VAL A 229 4.35 33.92 19.76
N ILE A 230 5.34 34.82 19.80
CA ILE A 230 6.27 35.06 18.70
C ILE A 230 7.47 34.15 18.88
N THR A 231 7.75 33.32 17.88
CA THR A 231 8.90 32.40 17.87
C THR A 231 10.06 32.94 17.04
N GLU A 232 9.75 33.70 15.97
CA GLU A 232 10.75 34.44 15.19
C GLU A 232 10.23 35.88 14.95
N PRO A 233 11.04 36.92 15.20
CA PRO A 233 12.35 36.87 15.87
C PRO A 233 12.24 36.34 17.30
N GLY A 234 13.32 35.76 17.81
CA GLY A 234 13.39 35.25 19.18
C GLY A 234 13.20 36.35 20.23
N ALA A 235 12.93 35.94 21.47
CA ALA A 235 12.62 36.84 22.58
C ALA A 235 13.70 37.92 22.83
N ASP A 236 14.97 37.56 22.64
CA ASP A 236 16.12 38.47 22.81
C ASP A 236 16.39 39.35 21.58
N ASP A 237 15.85 38.97 20.41
CA ASP A 237 16.09 39.65 19.13
C ASP A 237 14.95 40.62 18.77
N ILE A 238 13.73 40.38 19.26
CA ILE A 238 12.56 41.18 18.86
C ILE A 238 12.53 42.55 19.54
N SER A 239 12.39 43.60 18.72
CA SER A 239 12.25 44.97 19.22
C SER A 239 10.81 45.31 19.64
N SER A 240 10.66 46.36 20.46
CA SER A 240 9.33 46.89 20.79
C SER A 240 8.56 47.41 19.57
N SER A 241 9.25 47.97 18.57
CA SER A 241 8.63 48.47 17.35
C SER A 241 8.08 47.31 16.50
N GLN A 242 8.87 46.25 16.33
CA GLN A 242 8.49 45.03 15.60
C GLN A 242 7.28 44.35 16.24
N LYS A 243 7.33 44.16 17.57
CA LYS A 243 6.20 43.63 18.34
C LYS A 243 4.92 44.46 18.16
N ASN A 244 5.03 45.78 18.23
CA ASN A 244 3.89 46.68 18.04
C ASN A 244 3.37 46.68 16.60
N TRP A 245 4.26 46.54 15.60
CA TRP A 245 3.88 46.44 14.21
C TRP A 245 3.07 45.16 13.95
N LEU A 246 3.56 43.99 14.39
CA LEU A 246 2.83 42.72 14.24
C LEU A 246 1.47 42.78 14.96
N LYS A 247 1.46 43.31 16.20
CA LYS A 247 0.20 43.52 16.92
C LYS A 247 -0.77 44.40 16.12
N LYS A 248 -0.30 45.51 15.53
CA LYS A 248 -1.15 46.39 14.72
C LYS A 248 -1.70 45.64 13.51
N TYR A 249 -0.85 44.93 12.77
CA TYR A 249 -1.24 44.15 11.61
C TYR A 249 -2.35 43.14 11.92
N LEU A 250 -2.21 42.38 13.01
CA LEU A 250 -3.21 41.41 13.44
C LEU A 250 -4.53 42.07 13.89
N ASN A 251 -4.48 43.23 14.54
CA ASN A 251 -5.71 43.97 14.90
C ASN A 251 -6.38 44.58 13.66
N ASP A 252 -5.63 45.04 12.67
CA ASP A 252 -6.17 45.54 11.41
C ASP A 252 -6.84 44.41 10.62
N PHE A 253 -6.24 43.22 10.60
CA PHE A 253 -6.84 41.99 10.05
C PHE A 253 -8.15 41.63 10.77
N GLU A 254 -8.16 41.54 12.10
CA GLU A 254 -9.40 41.30 12.87
C GLU A 254 -10.47 42.35 12.56
N SER A 255 -10.07 43.62 12.47
CA SER A 255 -10.99 44.72 12.13
C SER A 255 -11.56 44.58 10.72
N ALA A 256 -10.80 44.03 9.77
CA ALA A 256 -11.24 43.75 8.41
C ALA A 256 -12.08 42.48 8.30
N LEU A 257 -11.87 41.49 9.16
CA LEU A 257 -12.64 40.24 9.23
C LEU A 257 -14.03 40.47 9.84
N TYR A 258 -14.10 41.16 10.98
CA TYR A 258 -15.36 41.33 11.73
C TYR A 258 -16.25 42.48 11.20
N ASN A 259 -15.73 43.32 10.30
CA ASN A 259 -16.48 44.41 9.70
C ASN A 259 -17.09 43.96 8.37
N SER A 260 -18.41 44.12 8.20
CA SER A 260 -19.11 43.72 6.97
C SER A 260 -18.65 44.45 5.70
N ASN A 261 -17.98 45.60 5.83
CA ASN A 261 -17.35 46.31 4.70
C ASN A 261 -15.82 46.11 4.63
N GLY A 262 -15.25 45.33 5.55
CA GLY A 262 -13.83 45.01 5.57
C GLY A 262 -13.47 43.95 4.54
N ASN A 263 -12.19 43.89 4.17
CA ASN A 263 -11.66 42.87 3.27
C ASN A 263 -10.46 42.18 3.92
N TYR A 264 -10.73 41.10 4.66
CA TYR A 264 -9.70 40.32 5.33
C TYR A 264 -8.68 39.70 4.36
N ARG A 265 -9.06 39.52 3.08
CA ARG A 265 -8.22 38.94 2.02
C ARG A 265 -7.01 39.82 1.69
N ASP A 266 -6.98 41.07 2.12
CA ASP A 266 -5.83 41.96 1.97
C ASP A 266 -4.69 41.61 2.96
N TYR A 267 -5.00 40.83 4.01
CA TYR A 267 -4.08 40.51 5.10
C TYR A 267 -3.64 39.05 5.12
N ILE A 268 -4.44 38.12 4.59
CA ILE A 268 -4.13 36.69 4.65
C ILE A 268 -4.02 36.06 3.27
N ASP A 269 -3.13 35.09 3.14
CA ASP A 269 -3.18 34.12 2.06
C ASP A 269 -4.33 33.14 2.36
N VAL A 270 -5.49 33.41 1.77
CA VAL A 270 -6.74 32.70 2.06
C VAL A 270 -6.61 31.19 1.85
N LEU A 271 -5.83 30.74 0.85
CA LEU A 271 -5.70 29.31 0.55
C LEU A 271 -5.00 28.57 1.69
N THR A 272 -3.94 29.15 2.27
CA THR A 272 -3.25 28.53 3.42
C THR A 272 -4.14 28.40 4.66
N PHE A 273 -5.08 29.32 4.84
CA PHE A 273 -6.09 29.23 5.91
C PHE A 273 -7.14 28.16 5.60
N VAL A 274 -7.56 28.01 4.35
CA VAL A 274 -8.42 26.90 3.92
C VAL A 274 -7.73 25.56 4.13
N ASP A 275 -6.48 25.42 3.72
CA ASP A 275 -5.70 24.19 3.91
C ASP A 275 -5.53 23.85 5.40
N ASN A 276 -5.21 24.84 6.24
CA ASN A 276 -5.14 24.64 7.69
C ASN A 276 -6.50 24.19 8.27
N PHE A 277 -7.60 24.84 7.87
CA PHE A 277 -8.94 24.47 8.31
C PHE A 277 -9.27 23.02 7.91
N LEU A 278 -9.03 22.65 6.64
CA LEU A 278 -9.31 21.31 6.14
C LEU A 278 -8.45 20.25 6.81
N ILE A 279 -7.15 20.50 7.05
CA ILE A 279 -6.28 19.55 7.76
C ILE A 279 -6.74 19.36 9.21
N VAL A 280 -7.06 20.44 9.94
CA VAL A 280 -7.55 20.37 11.32
C VAL A 280 -8.88 19.60 11.38
N GLU A 281 -9.81 19.91 10.47
CA GLU A 281 -11.11 19.24 10.44
C GLU A 281 -11.03 17.79 9.98
N PHE A 282 -10.26 17.48 8.93
CA PHE A 282 -10.08 16.12 8.44
C PHE A 282 -9.41 15.23 9.47
N THR A 283 -8.41 15.73 10.18
CA THR A 283 -7.73 14.95 11.21
C THR A 283 -8.45 15.00 12.55
N LYS A 284 -9.40 15.92 12.74
CA LYS A 284 -9.95 16.30 14.05
C LYS A 284 -8.86 16.51 15.09
N ASN A 285 -7.88 17.36 14.77
CA ASN A 285 -6.86 17.71 15.75
C ASN A 285 -7.47 18.55 16.87
N ILE A 286 -7.54 17.98 18.07
CA ILE A 286 -8.20 18.61 19.22
C ILE A 286 -7.44 19.84 19.73
N ASP A 287 -6.17 19.99 19.38
CA ASP A 287 -5.43 21.21 19.68
C ASP A 287 -5.41 22.20 18.51
N GLY A 288 -5.80 21.80 17.29
CA GLY A 288 -5.57 22.54 16.04
C GLY A 288 -6.10 23.98 15.97
N TYR A 289 -7.10 24.34 16.77
CA TYR A 289 -7.56 25.72 16.91
C TYR A 289 -7.06 26.42 18.17
N ARG A 290 -6.63 25.73 19.22
CA ARG A 290 -6.38 26.36 20.52
C ARG A 290 -4.92 26.41 20.92
N LEU A 291 -4.11 25.49 20.42
CA LEU A 291 -2.72 25.25 20.83
C LEU A 291 -1.91 24.73 19.63
N SER A 292 -0.60 24.96 19.65
CA SER A 292 0.32 24.45 18.61
C SER A 292 -0.01 24.89 17.17
N THR A 293 -0.80 25.96 16.98
CA THR A 293 -1.18 26.46 15.64
C THR A 293 -0.25 27.58 15.20
N TYR A 294 0.58 27.33 14.18
CA TYR A 294 1.58 28.28 13.68
C TYR A 294 1.06 29.15 12.54
N PHE A 295 1.63 30.33 12.42
CA PHE A 295 1.46 31.30 11.36
C PHE A 295 2.82 31.90 11.02
N HIS A 296 3.00 32.32 9.78
CA HIS A 296 4.18 33.06 9.37
C HIS A 296 3.84 34.20 8.42
N LYS A 297 4.71 35.20 8.38
CA LYS A 297 4.56 36.36 7.53
C LYS A 297 5.90 36.81 6.99
N ASP A 298 6.08 36.71 5.68
CA ASP A 298 7.25 37.26 5.00
C ASP A 298 7.05 38.72 4.56
N ARG A 299 8.17 39.36 4.20
CA ARG A 299 8.27 40.79 3.90
C ARG A 299 7.46 41.09 2.64
N ASN A 300 6.55 42.06 2.73
CA ASN A 300 5.59 42.41 1.67
C ASN A 300 4.62 41.30 1.23
N GLU A 301 4.61 40.14 1.89
CA GLU A 301 3.64 39.08 1.65
C GLU A 301 2.45 39.16 2.62
N LYS A 302 1.41 38.37 2.37
CA LYS A 302 0.29 38.19 3.30
C LYS A 302 0.67 37.18 4.38
N MET A 303 -0.04 37.23 5.51
CA MET A 303 0.10 36.20 6.54
C MET A 303 -0.38 34.85 6.01
N LYS A 304 0.39 33.79 6.24
CA LYS A 304 0.06 32.40 5.91
C LYS A 304 -0.23 31.60 7.19
N ALA A 305 -1.16 30.66 7.13
CA ALA A 305 -1.39 29.69 8.20
C ALA A 305 -0.49 28.45 8.01
N GLY A 306 0.03 27.93 9.11
CA GLY A 306 1.02 26.85 9.12
C GLY A 306 2.46 27.33 9.37
N PRO A 307 3.41 26.38 9.44
CA PRO A 307 3.26 24.94 9.17
C PRO A 307 2.52 24.17 10.29
N VAL A 308 2.10 22.92 10.01
CA VAL A 308 1.40 22.06 10.98
C VAL A 308 2.32 21.59 12.11
N TRP A 309 1.77 21.42 13.32
CA TRP A 309 2.49 20.93 14.49
C TRP A 309 1.57 20.18 15.47
N ASP A 310 2.10 19.14 16.12
CA ASP A 310 1.49 18.44 17.28
C ASP A 310 0.13 17.79 16.98
N TYR A 311 0.14 16.76 16.13
CA TYR A 311 -1.07 16.04 15.67
C TYR A 311 -1.24 14.67 16.33
N ASN A 312 -0.62 14.41 17.48
CA ASN A 312 -0.79 13.14 18.19
C ASN A 312 -2.19 12.98 18.81
N LEU A 313 -2.94 14.09 18.97
CA LEU A 313 -4.33 14.13 19.44
C LEU A 313 -5.30 14.31 18.27
N SER A 314 -5.10 13.51 17.22
CA SER A 314 -5.89 13.52 16.00
C SER A 314 -6.19 12.09 15.55
N LEU A 315 -6.98 11.92 14.49
CA LEU A 315 -7.24 10.65 13.82
C LEU A 315 -7.76 9.58 14.80
N GLY A 316 -8.85 9.92 15.51
CA GLY A 316 -9.49 9.06 16.50
C GLY A 316 -8.78 9.00 17.85
N ASN A 317 -7.63 9.65 18.04
CA ASN A 317 -6.80 9.45 19.24
C ASN A 317 -7.10 10.41 20.40
N ALA A 318 -8.37 10.72 20.65
CA ALA A 318 -8.79 11.56 21.78
C ALA A 318 -10.18 11.18 22.31
N ASP A 319 -10.29 10.98 23.62
CA ASP A 319 -11.49 10.60 24.37
C ASP A 319 -12.35 11.79 24.86
N TYR A 320 -12.12 12.98 24.29
CA TYR A 320 -12.84 14.21 24.59
C TYR A 320 -13.08 15.02 23.32
N ASN A 321 -13.95 16.03 23.39
CA ASN A 321 -14.31 16.92 22.27
C ASN A 321 -14.73 16.17 20.99
N ASN A 322 -15.33 14.99 21.13
CA ASN A 322 -15.73 14.14 20.01
C ASN A 322 -14.56 13.78 19.06
N GLY A 323 -13.33 13.71 19.57
CA GLY A 323 -12.15 13.36 18.78
C GLY A 323 -12.12 11.91 18.30
N TRP A 324 -12.89 11.03 18.93
CA TRP A 324 -13.00 9.61 18.58
C TRP A 324 -14.00 9.32 17.46
N THR A 325 -14.89 10.27 17.12
CA THR A 325 -15.91 10.07 16.08
C THR A 325 -15.46 10.63 14.75
N ALA A 326 -15.72 9.90 13.67
CA ALA A 326 -15.49 10.34 12.30
C ALA A 326 -16.45 11.46 11.85
N GLU A 327 -17.57 11.65 12.53
CA GLU A 327 -18.64 12.55 12.09
C GLU A 327 -18.66 13.89 12.83
N GLY A 328 -19.19 14.93 12.18
CA GLY A 328 -19.39 16.25 12.75
C GLY A 328 -18.18 17.16 12.59
N TRP A 329 -18.43 18.46 12.41
CA TRP A 329 -17.39 19.49 12.41
C TRP A 329 -16.81 19.66 13.82
N TYR A 330 -15.51 19.92 13.90
CA TYR A 330 -14.80 20.15 15.16
C TYR A 330 -14.95 21.60 15.63
N TYR A 331 -14.81 22.58 14.73
CA TYR A 331 -14.87 24.00 15.05
C TYR A 331 -16.09 24.44 15.90
N PRO A 332 -17.33 23.92 15.73
CA PRO A 332 -18.49 24.34 16.53
C PRO A 332 -18.46 23.84 17.97
N LEU A 333 -17.60 22.86 18.28
CA LEU A 333 -17.44 22.32 19.63
C LEU A 333 -16.58 23.23 20.50
N MET A 334 -15.86 24.17 19.88
CA MET A 334 -14.90 25.06 20.54
C MET A 334 -15.51 26.40 20.96
N GLY A 335 -14.95 26.99 22.02
CA GLY A 335 -15.33 28.33 22.43
C GLY A 335 -14.82 29.38 21.44
N PRO A 336 -15.44 30.58 21.37
CA PRO A 336 -15.05 31.64 20.42
C PRO A 336 -13.58 32.08 20.52
N GLN A 337 -12.98 31.97 21.72
CA GLN A 337 -11.56 32.32 21.94
C GLN A 337 -10.59 31.20 21.54
N ASP A 338 -11.11 29.99 21.32
CA ASP A 338 -10.36 28.83 20.85
C ASP A 338 -10.44 28.74 19.33
N VAL A 339 -11.63 28.81 18.72
CA VAL A 339 -11.76 28.77 17.25
C VAL A 339 -11.30 30.06 16.54
N TYR A 340 -11.28 31.18 17.27
CA TYR A 340 -10.89 32.51 16.79
C TYR A 340 -11.46 32.83 15.38
N TRP A 341 -10.64 33.42 14.52
CA TRP A 341 -10.88 33.77 13.12
C TRP A 341 -11.59 32.69 12.29
N PHE A 342 -11.43 31.40 12.58
CA PHE A 342 -11.98 30.35 11.72
C PHE A 342 -13.52 30.26 11.73
N ASP A 343 -14.17 30.61 12.84
CA ASP A 343 -15.64 30.64 12.91
C ASP A 343 -16.20 31.76 12.01
N ASP A 344 -15.60 32.95 12.03
CA ASP A 344 -15.99 34.03 11.12
C ASP A 344 -15.61 33.74 9.66
N LEU A 345 -14.44 33.11 9.41
CA LEU A 345 -14.00 32.74 8.07
C LEU A 345 -14.94 31.70 7.45
N ILE A 346 -15.29 30.61 8.14
CA ILE A 346 -16.16 29.56 7.56
C ILE A 346 -17.60 30.04 7.31
N ASN A 347 -18.02 31.09 8.02
CA ASN A 347 -19.30 31.78 7.81
C ASN A 347 -19.29 32.74 6.60
N ASP A 348 -18.12 33.09 6.05
CA ASP A 348 -18.02 33.82 4.77
C ASP A 348 -18.27 32.85 3.60
N PRO A 349 -19.29 33.10 2.74
CA PRO A 349 -19.61 32.20 1.64
C PRO A 349 -18.45 31.96 0.67
N GLY A 350 -17.59 32.97 0.47
CA GLY A 350 -16.42 32.85 -0.41
C GLY A 350 -15.38 31.89 0.14
N PHE A 351 -15.09 31.95 1.44
CA PHE A 351 -14.18 31.01 2.10
C PHE A 351 -14.77 29.60 2.17
N ASN A 352 -16.06 29.47 2.48
CA ASN A 352 -16.74 28.17 2.53
C ASN A 352 -16.73 27.46 1.16
N ASN A 353 -17.08 28.19 0.09
CA ASN A 353 -16.99 27.67 -1.27
C ASN A 353 -15.56 27.25 -1.64
N LEU A 354 -14.56 28.02 -1.22
CA LEU A 354 -13.15 27.67 -1.45
C LEU A 354 -12.75 26.41 -0.66
N CYS A 355 -13.26 26.21 0.56
CA CYS A 355 -13.09 24.95 1.29
C CYS A 355 -13.68 23.76 0.53
N ALA A 356 -14.89 23.90 -0.02
CA ALA A 356 -15.53 22.84 -0.79
C ALA A 356 -14.73 22.48 -2.06
N THR A 357 -14.32 23.48 -2.83
CA THR A 357 -13.47 23.29 -4.03
C THR A 357 -12.13 22.67 -3.67
N ARG A 358 -11.46 23.21 -2.64
CA ARG A 358 -10.16 22.71 -2.21
C ARG A 358 -10.23 21.29 -1.66
N TRP A 359 -11.31 20.96 -0.92
CA TRP A 359 -11.56 19.60 -0.47
C TRP A 359 -11.71 18.62 -1.66
N GLN A 360 -12.50 18.98 -2.68
CA GLN A 360 -12.64 18.17 -3.89
C GLN A 360 -11.29 17.93 -4.59
N GLU A 361 -10.47 18.96 -4.74
CA GLU A 361 -9.10 18.84 -5.29
C GLU A 361 -8.25 17.87 -4.47
N LEU A 362 -8.21 18.06 -3.14
CA LEU A 362 -7.42 17.25 -2.24
C LEU A 362 -7.86 15.78 -2.25
N ARG A 363 -9.16 15.51 -2.38
CA ARG A 363 -9.69 14.14 -2.42
C ARG A 363 -9.34 13.38 -3.69
N GLN A 364 -9.01 14.08 -4.78
CA GLN A 364 -8.51 13.48 -6.03
C GLN A 364 -7.02 13.13 -5.96
N ASN A 365 -6.24 13.77 -5.07
CA ASN A 365 -4.79 13.59 -4.94
C ASN A 365 -4.33 13.19 -3.53
N THR A 366 -3.85 14.14 -2.74
CA THR A 366 -3.20 14.01 -1.43
C THR A 366 -4.07 13.36 -0.36
N LEU A 367 -5.36 13.70 -0.30
CA LEU A 367 -6.27 13.13 0.69
C LEU A 367 -7.05 11.92 0.16
N ASN A 368 -6.64 11.35 -0.98
CA ASN A 368 -7.21 10.13 -1.55
C ASN A 368 -7.02 8.92 -0.62
N ILE A 369 -8.09 8.15 -0.35
CA ILE A 369 -8.04 7.03 0.61
C ILE A 369 -7.00 5.96 0.21
N PRO A 370 -6.96 5.46 -1.04
CA PRO A 370 -5.90 4.56 -1.49
C PRO A 370 -4.47 5.08 -1.28
N HIS A 371 -4.22 6.37 -1.49
CA HIS A 371 -2.90 6.99 -1.24
C HIS A 371 -2.55 6.96 0.25
N ILE A 372 -3.46 7.48 1.10
CA ILE A 372 -3.26 7.49 2.56
C ILE A 372 -3.02 6.07 3.08
N PHE A 373 -3.78 5.09 2.59
CA PHE A 373 -3.65 3.71 3.03
C PHE A 373 -2.35 3.08 2.55
N SER A 374 -1.88 3.40 1.35
CA SER A 374 -0.56 2.97 0.88
C SER A 374 0.55 3.45 1.81
N LEU A 375 0.53 4.73 2.20
CA LEU A 375 1.51 5.26 3.16
C LEU A 375 1.48 4.52 4.51
N ILE A 376 0.27 4.27 5.03
CA ILE A 376 0.09 3.52 6.28
C ILE A 376 0.61 2.08 6.13
N ASP A 377 0.36 1.43 5.00
CA ASP A 377 0.79 0.05 4.74
C ASP A 377 2.32 -0.05 4.62
N ASP A 378 2.95 0.87 3.87
CA ASP A 378 4.41 0.94 3.72
C ASP A 378 5.09 1.12 5.09
N TRP A 379 4.56 2.01 5.94
CA TRP A 379 5.08 2.18 7.29
C TRP A 379 4.76 1.02 8.21
N THR A 380 3.63 0.34 8.01
CA THR A 380 3.29 -0.86 8.78
C THR A 380 4.27 -1.99 8.48
N GLU A 381 4.66 -2.16 7.22
CA GLU A 381 5.70 -3.10 6.79
C GLU A 381 7.07 -2.71 7.37
N LEU A 382 7.46 -1.43 7.24
CA LEU A 382 8.71 -0.92 7.80
C LEU A 382 8.81 -1.13 9.32
N LEU A 383 7.69 -0.96 10.04
CA LEU A 383 7.60 -1.09 11.50
C LEU A 383 7.38 -2.52 11.99
N ASN A 384 7.14 -3.49 11.10
CA ASN A 384 6.65 -4.84 11.45
C ASN A 384 7.42 -5.50 12.61
N GLU A 385 8.75 -5.44 12.62
CA GLU A 385 9.59 -5.99 13.70
C GLU A 385 9.85 -5.02 14.88
N SER A 386 9.98 -3.72 14.61
CA SER A 386 10.36 -2.73 15.63
C SER A 386 9.18 -2.38 16.55
N GLN A 387 7.95 -2.45 16.04
CA GLN A 387 6.74 -2.31 16.86
C GLN A 387 6.65 -3.41 17.92
N GLU A 388 7.02 -4.66 17.60
CA GLU A 388 6.97 -5.77 18.57
C GLU A 388 7.92 -5.50 19.75
N ARG A 389 9.13 -5.03 19.46
CA ARG A 389 10.12 -4.64 20.47
C ARG A 389 9.62 -3.44 21.27
N ASN A 390 9.06 -2.43 20.60
CA ASN A 390 8.48 -1.26 21.25
C ASN A 390 7.38 -1.65 22.25
N PHE A 391 6.43 -2.49 21.87
CA PHE A 391 5.33 -2.90 22.75
C PHE A 391 5.72 -4.01 23.74
N SER A 392 6.80 -4.75 23.48
CA SER A 392 7.44 -5.60 24.50
C SER A 392 8.09 -4.76 25.59
N ARG A 393 8.70 -3.63 25.23
CA ARG A 393 9.26 -2.67 26.18
C ARG A 393 8.16 -1.90 26.92
N TRP A 394 7.18 -1.38 26.19
CA TRP A 394 6.07 -0.58 26.72
C TRP A 394 4.76 -1.36 26.61
N LEU A 395 4.39 -2.06 27.68
CA LEU A 395 3.23 -2.95 27.73
C LEU A 395 1.90 -2.16 27.84
N ILE A 396 1.53 -1.44 26.78
CA ILE A 396 0.40 -0.49 26.78
C ILE A 396 -0.75 -0.84 25.81
N LEU A 397 -0.58 -1.85 24.96
CA LEU A 397 -1.66 -2.35 24.11
C LEU A 397 -2.78 -2.93 24.99
N GLY A 398 -4.04 -2.66 24.62
CA GLY A 398 -5.21 -3.06 25.42
C GLY A 398 -5.37 -2.35 26.77
N LEU A 399 -4.54 -1.34 27.09
CA LEU A 399 -4.67 -0.54 28.31
C LEU A 399 -5.08 0.90 28.00
N TYR A 400 -5.95 1.49 28.82
CA TYR A 400 -6.22 2.92 28.71
C TYR A 400 -4.97 3.75 29.03
N ILE A 401 -4.50 4.52 28.04
CA ILE A 401 -3.49 5.56 28.20
C ILE A 401 -4.16 6.87 27.80
N TRP A 402 -4.14 7.87 28.68
CA TRP A 402 -4.77 9.15 28.35
C TRP A 402 -4.14 9.77 27.08
N PRO A 403 -4.94 10.27 26.12
CA PRO A 403 -6.41 10.35 26.08
C PRO A 403 -7.07 9.34 25.11
N ASN A 404 -6.64 8.07 25.04
CA ASN A 404 -7.20 7.11 24.08
C ASN A 404 -8.69 6.79 24.35
N PRO A 405 -9.59 6.81 23.35
CA PRO A 405 -10.98 6.41 23.55
C PRO A 405 -11.15 4.88 23.63
N GLY A 406 -12.37 4.41 23.91
CA GLY A 406 -12.73 3.00 23.72
C GLY A 406 -12.68 2.11 24.97
N TYR A 407 -12.25 2.65 26.12
CA TYR A 407 -12.03 1.91 27.37
C TYR A 407 -13.05 2.28 28.46
N PRO A 408 -13.46 1.37 29.36
CA PRO A 408 -14.38 1.68 30.47
C PRO A 408 -13.94 2.87 31.34
N GLU A 409 -12.62 3.05 31.51
CA GLU A 409 -12.02 4.14 32.27
C GLU A 409 -11.81 5.43 31.47
N SER A 410 -12.05 5.42 30.15
CA SER A 410 -11.92 6.60 29.29
C SER A 410 -13.13 7.54 29.43
N GLY A 411 -13.00 8.79 28.99
CA GLY A 411 -14.03 9.83 29.14
C GLY A 411 -13.54 11.04 29.93
N SER A 412 -12.52 11.70 29.38
CA SER A 412 -11.94 12.90 29.98
C SER A 412 -12.89 14.10 29.88
N TYR A 413 -12.74 15.08 30.78
CA TYR A 413 -13.46 16.37 30.73
C TYR A 413 -15.00 16.27 30.73
N GLY A 414 -15.56 15.18 31.26
CA GLY A 414 -17.01 14.99 31.36
C GLY A 414 -17.68 14.46 30.08
N TYR A 415 -16.88 14.01 29.10
CA TYR A 415 -17.38 13.34 27.91
C TYR A 415 -17.74 11.87 28.21
N PRO A 416 -18.89 11.36 27.72
CA PRO A 416 -19.19 9.95 27.80
C PRO A 416 -18.22 9.18 26.91
N SER A 417 -17.67 8.08 27.42
CA SER A 417 -16.78 7.23 26.64
C SER A 417 -17.54 6.18 25.83
N PRO A 418 -17.10 5.90 24.58
CA PRO A 418 -17.43 4.63 23.96
C PRO A 418 -16.72 3.51 24.75
N THR A 419 -17.48 2.76 25.55
CA THR A 419 -16.91 1.74 26.48
C THR A 419 -16.55 0.42 25.80
N SER A 420 -16.79 0.30 24.49
CA SER A 420 -16.47 -0.87 23.66
C SER A 420 -15.85 -0.38 22.35
N GLY A 421 -14.63 -0.83 22.04
CA GLY A 421 -14.02 -0.59 20.72
C GLY A 421 -12.54 -0.23 20.72
N ALA A 422 -11.85 -0.18 21.86
CA ALA A 422 -10.41 0.03 21.83
C ALA A 422 -9.66 -1.21 21.33
N PRO A 423 -8.65 -1.04 20.46
CA PRO A 423 -7.82 -2.16 20.01
C PRO A 423 -6.94 -2.77 21.11
N GLU A 424 -6.85 -4.10 21.12
CA GLU A 424 -5.97 -4.86 22.03
C GLU A 424 -4.62 -5.24 21.38
N SER A 425 -4.47 -5.03 20.07
CA SER A 425 -3.26 -5.34 19.30
C SER A 425 -2.83 -4.15 18.45
N TRP A 426 -1.55 -4.11 18.08
CA TRP A 426 -1.04 -3.06 17.20
C TRP A 426 -1.71 -3.08 15.82
N ARG A 427 -1.95 -4.27 15.23
CA ARG A 427 -2.71 -4.39 13.98
C ARG A 427 -4.12 -3.81 14.10
N GLY A 428 -4.78 -4.03 15.25
CA GLY A 428 -6.08 -3.40 15.53
C GLY A 428 -6.01 -1.86 15.63
N GLU A 429 -4.91 -1.29 16.13
CA GLU A 429 -4.68 0.17 16.12
C GLU A 429 -4.52 0.72 14.70
N ILE A 430 -3.89 -0.05 13.79
CA ILE A 430 -3.80 0.30 12.37
C ILE A 430 -5.17 0.26 11.70
N GLU A 431 -5.97 -0.78 11.94
CA GLU A 431 -7.33 -0.85 11.40
C GLU A 431 -8.22 0.27 11.94
N TYR A 432 -8.16 0.54 13.25
CA TYR A 432 -8.91 1.65 13.84
C TYR A 432 -8.52 3.02 13.22
N LEU A 433 -7.23 3.24 12.95
CA LEU A 433 -6.76 4.44 12.26
C LEU A 433 -7.35 4.54 10.84
N LYS A 434 -7.31 3.45 10.08
CA LYS A 434 -7.86 3.38 8.72
C LYS A 434 -9.38 3.59 8.69
N ASP A 435 -10.11 2.93 9.59
CA ASP A 435 -11.57 3.06 9.73
C ASP A 435 -11.97 4.49 10.06
N PHE A 436 -11.26 5.14 11.00
CA PHE A 436 -11.50 6.54 11.32
C PHE A 436 -11.29 7.43 10.08
N ILE A 437 -10.17 7.26 9.36
CA ILE A 437 -9.82 8.07 8.19
C ILE A 437 -10.88 7.90 7.08
N SER A 438 -11.26 6.66 6.77
CA SER A 438 -12.28 6.36 5.76
C SER A 438 -13.63 6.97 6.13
N GLY A 439 -14.12 6.73 7.35
CA GLY A 439 -15.37 7.30 7.80
C GLY A 439 -15.34 8.84 7.82
N ARG A 440 -14.19 9.43 8.18
CA ARG A 440 -14.04 10.89 8.25
C ARG A 440 -14.04 11.52 6.87
N ALA A 441 -13.33 10.93 5.92
CA ALA A 441 -13.36 11.35 4.53
C ALA A 441 -14.78 11.26 3.98
N GLN A 442 -15.44 10.10 4.12
CA GLN A 442 -16.82 9.91 3.66
C GLN A 442 -17.77 10.96 4.23
N TRP A 443 -17.71 11.21 5.54
CA TRP A 443 -18.57 12.20 6.16
C TRP A 443 -18.33 13.62 5.62
N MET A 444 -17.06 14.04 5.46
CA MET A 444 -16.72 15.35 4.91
C MET A 444 -17.08 15.46 3.43
N ASP A 445 -16.94 14.37 2.68
CA ASP A 445 -17.32 14.27 1.29
C ASP A 445 -18.84 14.54 1.12
N GLU A 446 -19.67 13.98 2.01
CA GLU A 446 -21.11 14.29 2.06
C GLU A 446 -21.39 15.76 2.37
N GLN A 447 -20.63 16.39 3.28
CA GLN A 447 -20.85 17.80 3.65
C GLN A 447 -20.51 18.75 2.50
N PHE A 448 -19.48 18.43 1.70
CA PHE A 448 -19.06 19.24 0.56
C PHE A 448 -19.69 18.80 -0.77
N GLY A 449 -20.64 17.85 -0.73
CA GLY A 449 -21.36 17.36 -1.90
C GLY A 449 -20.45 16.70 -2.94
N VAL A 450 -19.36 16.08 -2.49
CA VAL A 450 -18.49 15.28 -3.35
C VAL A 450 -19.27 14.04 -3.75
N LYS A 451 -19.57 13.92 -5.03
CA LYS A 451 -20.15 12.70 -5.59
C LYS A 451 -19.04 11.72 -5.84
N PHE A 452 -19.36 10.43 -5.77
CA PHE A 452 -18.44 9.38 -6.15
C PHE A 452 -19.00 8.58 -7.31
N SER A 453 -18.08 8.07 -8.13
CA SER A 453 -18.34 7.12 -9.18
C SER A 453 -17.40 5.94 -9.12
N GLU A 454 -17.93 4.78 -9.49
CA GLU A 454 -17.19 3.53 -9.54
C GLU A 454 -16.33 3.48 -10.81
N LEU A 455 -15.06 3.10 -10.68
CA LEU A 455 -14.20 2.85 -11.83
C LEU A 455 -14.17 1.36 -12.15
N HIS A 456 -14.68 1.01 -13.34
CA HIS A 456 -14.64 -0.34 -13.86
C HIS A 456 -13.60 -0.44 -14.96
N LEU A 457 -12.65 -1.37 -14.82
CA LEU A 457 -11.60 -1.62 -15.81
C LEU A 457 -11.68 -3.06 -16.34
N ASP A 458 -11.35 -3.23 -17.61
CA ASP A 458 -11.37 -4.52 -18.29
C ASP A 458 -10.23 -4.66 -19.31
N ILE A 459 -9.89 -5.90 -19.65
CA ILE A 459 -8.85 -6.23 -20.62
C ILE A 459 -9.44 -7.18 -21.66
N ARG A 460 -9.47 -6.75 -22.92
CA ARG A 460 -9.83 -7.62 -24.04
C ARG A 460 -8.60 -8.38 -24.52
N GLY A 461 -8.64 -9.70 -24.32
CA GLY A 461 -7.52 -10.61 -24.57
C GLY A 461 -6.88 -11.02 -23.26
N ASN A 462 -7.52 -11.95 -22.53
CA ASN A 462 -7.05 -12.34 -21.21
C ASN A 462 -5.62 -12.90 -21.29
N GLY A 463 -4.71 -12.35 -20.48
CA GLY A 463 -3.27 -12.63 -20.54
C GLY A 463 -2.48 -11.92 -21.65
N TRP A 464 -3.11 -11.07 -22.47
CA TRP A 464 -2.44 -10.36 -23.58
C TRP A 464 -1.88 -8.99 -23.19
N GLY A 465 -2.13 -8.57 -21.96
CA GLY A 465 -1.67 -7.31 -21.40
C GLY A 465 -2.22 -7.07 -20.01
N LYS A 466 -1.89 -5.91 -19.46
CA LYS A 466 -2.26 -5.45 -18.11
C LYS A 466 -2.57 -3.97 -18.11
N ILE A 467 -3.37 -3.52 -17.14
CA ILE A 467 -3.59 -2.10 -16.88
C ILE A 467 -2.83 -1.71 -15.61
N ILE A 468 -2.15 -0.58 -15.66
CA ILE A 468 -1.48 0.02 -14.51
C ILE A 468 -2.21 1.30 -14.13
N TYR A 469 -2.55 1.40 -12.86
CA TYR A 469 -3.08 2.61 -12.22
C TYR A 469 -2.21 2.96 -11.02
N LYS A 470 -1.59 4.14 -11.02
CA LYS A 470 -0.71 4.63 -9.94
C LYS A 470 0.29 3.55 -9.47
N ASP A 471 1.01 2.95 -10.42
CA ASP A 471 2.02 1.90 -10.20
C ASP A 471 1.51 0.57 -9.61
N LYS A 472 0.20 0.43 -9.37
CA LYS A 472 -0.43 -0.84 -9.00
C LYS A 472 -0.92 -1.58 -10.25
N LEU A 473 -0.66 -2.88 -10.25
CA LEU A 473 -1.09 -3.82 -11.29
C LEU A 473 -2.58 -4.12 -11.14
N ILE A 474 -3.32 -4.07 -12.25
CA ILE A 474 -4.68 -4.58 -12.37
C ILE A 474 -4.62 -5.72 -13.39
N SER A 475 -4.85 -6.95 -12.91
CA SER A 475 -4.53 -8.21 -13.59
C SER A 475 -5.69 -8.86 -14.34
N ASP A 476 -6.92 -8.43 -14.10
CA ASP A 476 -8.14 -9.12 -14.51
C ASP A 476 -9.38 -8.20 -14.42
N TYR A 477 -10.50 -8.63 -15.02
CA TYR A 477 -11.78 -7.92 -15.06
C TYR A 477 -12.27 -7.64 -13.62
N PHE A 478 -12.15 -6.40 -13.14
CA PHE A 478 -12.70 -6.02 -11.83
C PHE A 478 -12.76 -4.50 -11.58
N HIS A 479 -13.63 -4.11 -10.64
CA HIS A 479 -13.80 -2.76 -10.10
C HIS A 479 -12.56 -2.34 -9.27
N VAL A 480 -12.00 -1.17 -9.57
CA VAL A 480 -10.74 -0.72 -8.94
C VAL A 480 -10.98 0.25 -7.77
N GLY A 481 -12.21 0.76 -7.61
CA GLY A 481 -12.58 1.57 -6.46
C GLY A 481 -13.62 2.63 -6.76
N VAL A 482 -13.96 3.36 -5.70
CA VAL A 482 -14.90 4.48 -5.69
C VAL A 482 -14.09 5.78 -5.70
N PHE A 483 -14.22 6.57 -6.76
CA PHE A 483 -13.47 7.81 -6.98
C PHE A 483 -14.42 9.00 -7.01
N PRO A 484 -14.00 10.22 -6.66
CA PRO A 484 -14.86 11.38 -6.85
C PRO A 484 -15.35 11.46 -8.30
N THR A 485 -16.63 11.70 -8.53
CA THR A 485 -17.17 11.96 -9.87
C THR A 485 -16.42 13.15 -10.48
N ASP A 486 -16.21 13.11 -11.79
CA ASP A 486 -15.39 14.02 -12.57
C ASP A 486 -13.88 13.96 -12.26
N SER A 487 -13.41 12.89 -11.59
CA SER A 487 -11.97 12.68 -11.37
C SER A 487 -11.25 12.41 -12.69
N LEU A 488 -10.13 13.10 -12.89
CA LEU A 488 -9.16 12.77 -13.93
C LEU A 488 -8.33 11.57 -13.49
N LEU A 489 -8.41 10.49 -14.26
CA LEU A 489 -7.69 9.25 -14.09
C LEU A 489 -6.57 9.16 -15.12
N SER A 490 -5.40 8.72 -14.69
CA SER A 490 -4.30 8.35 -15.58
C SER A 490 -4.06 6.85 -15.45
N ILE A 491 -4.34 6.12 -16.53
CA ILE A 491 -4.17 4.67 -16.61
C ILE A 491 -3.28 4.33 -17.81
N ARG A 492 -2.49 3.26 -17.67
CA ARG A 492 -1.55 2.81 -18.71
C ARG A 492 -1.79 1.36 -19.07
N ALA A 493 -1.91 1.07 -20.35
CA ALA A 493 -1.95 -0.28 -20.89
C ALA A 493 -0.53 -0.76 -21.15
N GLU A 494 -0.21 -1.96 -20.67
CA GLU A 494 1.05 -2.65 -20.95
C GLU A 494 0.77 -3.98 -21.64
N PRO A 495 1.17 -4.14 -22.92
CA PRO A 495 1.00 -5.41 -23.60
C PRO A 495 1.88 -6.48 -22.95
N ALA A 496 1.36 -7.70 -22.88
CA ALA A 496 2.17 -8.88 -22.61
C ALA A 496 3.07 -9.14 -23.83
N SER A 497 4.18 -9.84 -23.62
CA SER A 497 5.09 -10.12 -24.73
C SER A 497 4.43 -11.02 -25.79
N GLY A 498 4.73 -10.75 -27.06
CA GLY A 498 4.03 -11.36 -28.19
C GLY A 498 2.68 -10.72 -28.50
N TYR A 499 2.31 -9.64 -27.80
CA TYR A 499 1.09 -8.87 -28.03
C TYR A 499 1.41 -7.38 -28.16
N ARG A 500 0.48 -6.64 -28.74
CA ARG A 500 0.54 -5.18 -28.84
C ARG A 500 -0.76 -4.56 -28.39
N PHE A 501 -0.65 -3.41 -27.73
CA PHE A 501 -1.81 -2.58 -27.38
C PHE A 501 -2.37 -1.93 -28.65
N ILE A 502 -3.69 -1.90 -28.76
CA ILE A 502 -4.39 -1.35 -29.92
C ILE A 502 -5.13 -0.07 -29.59
N ARG A 503 -5.94 -0.08 -28.53
CA ARG A 503 -6.81 1.05 -28.18
C ARG A 503 -7.48 0.85 -26.82
N TRP A 504 -7.98 1.96 -26.30
CA TRP A 504 -8.93 2.02 -25.20
C TRP A 504 -10.34 2.13 -25.74
N GLU A 505 -11.26 1.38 -25.12
CA GLU A 505 -12.68 1.42 -25.38
C GLU A 505 -13.44 1.80 -24.12
N GLU A 506 -14.49 2.61 -24.23
CA GLU A 506 -15.48 2.83 -23.17
C GLU A 506 -16.79 2.15 -23.55
N SER A 507 -17.43 1.52 -22.58
CA SER A 507 -18.81 1.02 -22.71
C SER A 507 -19.61 1.32 -21.46
N ASN A 508 -20.93 1.46 -21.61
CA ASN A 508 -21.82 1.60 -20.46
C ASN A 508 -22.24 0.22 -19.94
N LEU A 509 -22.04 -0.01 -18.65
CA LEU A 509 -22.55 -1.16 -17.92
C LEU A 509 -24.07 -1.01 -17.74
N GLY A 510 -24.80 -2.06 -18.09
CA GLY A 510 -26.19 -2.26 -17.70
C GLY A 510 -26.32 -3.52 -16.85
N ASN A 511 -27.45 -3.67 -16.14
CA ASN A 511 -27.75 -4.87 -15.37
C ASN A 511 -28.94 -5.60 -16.01
N GLU A 512 -28.79 -6.91 -16.22
CA GLU A 512 -29.87 -7.80 -16.62
C GLU A 512 -30.16 -8.79 -15.48
N SER A 513 -31.43 -8.90 -15.06
CA SER A 513 -31.83 -9.91 -14.10
C SER A 513 -32.28 -11.17 -14.82
N ILE A 514 -31.62 -12.29 -14.53
CA ILE A 514 -31.88 -13.61 -15.10
C ILE A 514 -32.48 -14.51 -14.02
N ASN A 515 -33.64 -15.09 -14.30
CA ASN A 515 -34.22 -16.13 -13.44
C ASN A 515 -33.55 -17.47 -13.74
N LEU A 516 -32.80 -18.01 -12.78
CA LEU A 516 -32.14 -19.31 -12.86
C LEU A 516 -33.07 -20.45 -12.41
N ILE A 517 -33.89 -20.21 -11.39
CA ILE A 517 -34.95 -21.11 -10.92
C ILE A 517 -36.20 -20.27 -10.65
N SER A 518 -37.31 -20.61 -11.30
CA SER A 518 -38.59 -19.92 -11.12
C SER A 518 -39.49 -20.63 -10.10
N LYS A 519 -40.47 -19.89 -9.56
CA LYS A 519 -41.54 -20.45 -8.71
C LYS A 519 -42.17 -21.67 -9.38
N GLY A 520 -42.38 -22.73 -8.62
CA GLY A 520 -43.03 -23.95 -9.13
C GLY A 520 -42.15 -24.78 -10.06
N ALA A 521 -40.83 -24.59 -10.00
CA ALA A 521 -39.89 -25.42 -10.73
C ALA A 521 -40.03 -26.90 -10.35
N ILE A 522 -39.66 -27.78 -11.27
CA ILE A 522 -39.57 -29.22 -11.00
C ILE A 522 -38.30 -29.49 -10.20
N TRP A 523 -38.45 -30.21 -9.09
CA TRP A 523 -37.39 -30.66 -8.21
C TRP A 523 -37.36 -32.18 -8.15
N LYS A 524 -36.16 -32.74 -8.04
CA LYS A 524 -36.00 -34.12 -7.55
C LYS A 524 -36.14 -34.11 -6.04
N TYR A 525 -36.79 -35.12 -5.48
CA TYR A 525 -36.99 -35.22 -4.04
C TYR A 525 -36.86 -36.65 -3.52
N LEU A 526 -36.52 -36.74 -2.23
CA LEU A 526 -36.48 -37.97 -1.47
C LEU A 526 -37.18 -37.76 -0.12
N ASP A 527 -38.29 -38.46 0.07
CA ASP A 527 -39.27 -38.31 1.15
C ASP A 527 -39.43 -39.60 1.98
N ASN A 528 -38.39 -40.44 2.00
CA ASN A 528 -38.43 -41.76 2.64
C ASN A 528 -37.81 -41.81 4.05
N GLY A 529 -37.35 -40.66 4.57
CA GLY A 529 -36.76 -40.52 5.90
C GLY A 529 -35.39 -41.20 6.08
N THR A 530 -34.69 -41.54 4.99
CA THR A 530 -33.38 -42.19 5.05
C THR A 530 -32.22 -41.19 5.09
N ASP A 531 -31.19 -41.48 5.90
CA ASP A 531 -29.95 -40.70 5.98
C ASP A 531 -29.18 -40.74 4.65
N GLN A 532 -28.96 -39.58 4.05
CA GLN A 532 -28.21 -39.45 2.79
C GLN A 532 -26.71 -39.17 2.98
N GLY A 533 -26.24 -39.03 4.23
CA GLY A 533 -24.87 -38.64 4.53
C GLY A 533 -24.51 -37.27 3.93
N THR A 534 -23.26 -37.11 3.48
CA THR A 534 -22.75 -35.82 2.95
C THR A 534 -22.63 -35.77 1.44
N ASN A 535 -22.70 -36.90 0.73
CA ASN A 535 -22.40 -36.94 -0.71
C ASN A 535 -23.55 -36.38 -1.56
N TRP A 536 -24.79 -36.42 -1.05
CA TRP A 536 -25.97 -36.02 -1.82
C TRP A 536 -25.99 -34.54 -2.19
N LYS A 537 -25.20 -33.66 -1.57
CA LYS A 537 -25.11 -32.24 -1.96
C LYS A 537 -24.09 -31.97 -3.07
N GLU A 538 -23.27 -32.95 -3.44
CA GLU A 538 -22.18 -32.81 -4.41
C GLU A 538 -22.63 -32.99 -5.85
N LEU A 539 -22.04 -32.24 -6.79
CA LEU A 539 -22.39 -32.31 -8.23
C LEU A 539 -22.29 -33.74 -8.81
N THR A 540 -21.38 -34.56 -8.28
CA THR A 540 -21.13 -35.94 -8.72
C THR A 540 -22.16 -36.96 -8.22
N PHE A 541 -23.10 -36.57 -7.35
CA PHE A 541 -24.10 -37.49 -6.82
C PHE A 541 -25.14 -37.89 -7.88
N ILE A 542 -25.46 -39.18 -7.91
CA ILE A 542 -26.41 -39.76 -8.87
C ILE A 542 -27.80 -39.87 -8.22
N ASP A 543 -28.68 -38.92 -8.51
CA ASP A 543 -30.06 -38.85 -8.02
C ASP A 543 -31.09 -39.45 -9.00
N SER A 544 -30.65 -40.38 -9.87
CA SER A 544 -31.53 -40.99 -10.90
C SER A 544 -32.71 -41.79 -10.33
N LEU A 545 -32.65 -42.18 -9.06
CA LEU A 545 -33.69 -42.94 -8.36
C LEU A 545 -34.61 -42.06 -7.50
N TRP A 546 -34.34 -40.75 -7.42
CA TRP A 546 -35.20 -39.81 -6.70
C TRP A 546 -36.44 -39.51 -7.53
N ASN A 547 -37.58 -39.32 -6.87
CA ASN A 547 -38.80 -38.92 -7.53
C ASN A 547 -38.68 -37.47 -8.01
N GLU A 548 -39.52 -37.04 -8.95
CA GLU A 548 -39.55 -35.65 -9.42
C GLU A 548 -40.97 -35.08 -9.37
N GLY A 549 -41.10 -33.80 -9.07
CA GLY A 549 -42.38 -33.11 -8.96
C GLY A 549 -42.23 -31.60 -9.01
N ALA A 550 -43.30 -30.91 -9.42
CA ALA A 550 -43.35 -29.45 -9.41
C ALA A 550 -43.52 -28.94 -7.97
N ALA A 551 -42.78 -27.89 -7.61
CA ALA A 551 -43.06 -27.13 -6.40
C ALA A 551 -44.41 -26.38 -6.55
N GLU A 552 -45.14 -26.06 -5.48
CA GLU A 552 -44.85 -26.31 -4.08
C GLU A 552 -44.91 -27.82 -3.74
N LEU A 553 -43.87 -28.35 -3.10
CA LEU A 553 -43.81 -29.74 -2.66
C LEU A 553 -44.08 -29.82 -1.16
N GLY A 554 -44.95 -30.73 -0.74
CA GLY A 554 -45.40 -30.70 0.65
C GLY A 554 -46.49 -31.69 1.02
N TYR A 555 -47.13 -31.44 2.16
CA TYR A 555 -48.40 -32.04 2.56
C TYR A 555 -49.09 -31.13 3.60
N GLY A 556 -50.41 -31.25 3.75
CA GLY A 556 -51.16 -30.66 4.87
C GLY A 556 -52.02 -29.45 4.52
N ASP A 557 -51.58 -28.62 3.58
CA ASP A 557 -52.19 -27.31 3.28
C ASP A 557 -53.18 -27.32 2.12
N GLY A 558 -53.04 -28.28 1.21
CA GLY A 558 -53.95 -28.47 0.08
C GLY A 558 -53.71 -27.53 -1.11
N ASP A 559 -52.60 -26.79 -1.10
CA ASP A 559 -52.07 -26.00 -2.22
C ASP A 559 -50.82 -26.62 -2.88
N GLU A 560 -50.40 -27.81 -2.43
CA GLU A 560 -49.22 -28.49 -2.95
C GLU A 560 -49.43 -28.95 -4.39
N ALA A 561 -48.52 -28.54 -5.28
CA ALA A 561 -48.48 -29.05 -6.64
C ALA A 561 -48.01 -30.52 -6.66
N THR A 562 -47.13 -30.89 -5.73
CA THR A 562 -46.69 -32.26 -5.51
C THR A 562 -46.83 -32.64 -4.04
N VAL A 563 -47.75 -33.55 -3.74
CA VAL A 563 -47.88 -34.13 -2.39
C VAL A 563 -46.79 -35.18 -2.17
N ILE A 564 -45.99 -35.02 -1.11
CA ILE A 564 -44.92 -35.94 -0.73
C ILE A 564 -45.28 -36.77 0.52
N SER A 565 -44.58 -37.88 0.73
CA SER A 565 -44.82 -38.77 1.87
C SER A 565 -44.20 -38.23 3.17
N TYR A 566 -44.97 -38.29 4.26
CA TYR A 566 -44.44 -38.12 5.62
C TYR A 566 -44.09 -39.46 6.30
N GLY A 567 -44.17 -40.58 5.57
CA GLY A 567 -44.04 -41.93 6.14
C GLY A 567 -45.36 -42.53 6.63
N PRO A 568 -45.32 -43.74 7.20
CA PRO A 568 -46.54 -44.52 7.47
C PRO A 568 -47.31 -44.10 8.74
N ASN A 569 -46.76 -43.22 9.57
CA ASN A 569 -47.33 -42.86 10.87
C ASN A 569 -47.45 -41.34 11.02
N SER A 570 -48.68 -40.83 11.11
CA SER A 570 -48.95 -39.40 11.26
C SER A 570 -48.50 -38.79 12.59
N ASN A 571 -48.18 -39.62 13.60
CA ASN A 571 -47.59 -39.17 14.87
C ASN A 571 -46.07 -39.35 14.94
N GLN A 572 -45.47 -39.93 13.89
CA GLN A 572 -44.03 -40.18 13.76
C GLN A 572 -43.61 -39.96 12.30
N LYS A 573 -43.81 -38.72 11.83
CA LYS A 573 -43.43 -38.29 10.49
C LYS A 573 -41.90 -38.26 10.34
N TYR A 574 -41.42 -38.40 9.12
CA TYR A 574 -39.99 -38.21 8.82
C TYR A 574 -39.59 -36.76 9.09
N ILE A 575 -38.43 -36.59 9.75
CA ILE A 575 -37.94 -35.25 10.13
C ILE A 575 -37.42 -34.50 8.91
N THR A 576 -36.67 -35.17 8.04
CA THR A 576 -36.02 -34.54 6.89
C THR A 576 -36.57 -35.03 5.56
N THR A 577 -36.82 -34.07 4.66
CA THR A 577 -37.04 -34.31 3.24
C THR A 577 -35.93 -33.64 2.44
N TYR A 578 -35.40 -34.34 1.43
CA TYR A 578 -34.33 -33.82 0.58
C TYR A 578 -34.84 -33.40 -0.80
N PHE A 579 -34.31 -32.30 -1.31
CA PHE A 579 -34.60 -31.78 -2.65
C PHE A 579 -33.30 -31.49 -3.42
N ARG A 580 -33.33 -31.72 -4.73
CA ARG A 580 -32.21 -31.43 -5.64
C ARG A 580 -32.65 -30.87 -6.97
N LYS A 581 -31.84 -29.96 -7.50
CA LYS A 581 -31.99 -29.40 -8.84
C LYS A 581 -30.65 -29.09 -9.47
N THR A 582 -30.45 -29.56 -10.69
CA THR A 582 -29.32 -29.16 -11.53
C THR A 582 -29.74 -27.98 -12.40
N ILE A 583 -28.88 -26.97 -12.48
CA ILE A 583 -29.00 -25.86 -13.43
C ILE A 583 -27.70 -25.75 -14.23
N THR A 584 -27.77 -25.20 -15.43
CA THR A 584 -26.59 -24.96 -16.27
C THR A 584 -26.37 -23.45 -16.39
N ILE A 585 -25.16 -23.00 -16.08
CA ILE A 585 -24.72 -21.61 -16.20
C ILE A 585 -23.70 -21.53 -17.33
N SER A 586 -23.95 -20.68 -18.32
CA SER A 586 -23.09 -20.57 -19.52
C SER A 586 -21.95 -19.55 -19.37
N ASP A 587 -21.99 -18.71 -18.34
CA ASP A 587 -21.04 -17.62 -18.10
C ASP A 587 -21.22 -17.16 -16.66
N VAL A 588 -20.19 -17.35 -15.82
CA VAL A 588 -20.17 -16.91 -14.42
C VAL A 588 -19.49 -15.56 -14.22
N ASP A 589 -18.58 -15.17 -15.11
CA ASP A 589 -17.66 -14.04 -14.97
C ASP A 589 -18.37 -12.68 -14.93
N ASN A 590 -19.61 -12.63 -15.43
CA ASN A 590 -20.42 -11.42 -15.45
C ASN A 590 -21.53 -11.40 -14.37
N THR A 591 -21.55 -12.34 -13.42
CA THR A 591 -22.60 -12.40 -12.38
C THR A 591 -22.19 -11.62 -11.13
N ASN A 592 -22.83 -10.47 -10.88
CA ASN A 592 -22.47 -9.60 -9.76
C ASN A 592 -23.27 -9.86 -8.48
N LYS A 593 -24.44 -10.49 -8.58
CA LYS A 593 -25.31 -10.78 -7.44
C LYS A 593 -26.17 -12.01 -7.69
N LEU A 594 -26.29 -12.85 -6.65
CA LEU A 594 -27.15 -14.02 -6.65
C LEU A 594 -28.18 -13.89 -5.52
N THR A 595 -29.47 -13.91 -5.86
CA THR A 595 -30.58 -13.83 -4.91
C THR A 595 -31.34 -15.15 -4.88
N LEU A 596 -31.43 -15.74 -3.69
CA LEU A 596 -32.25 -16.91 -3.42
C LEU A 596 -33.51 -16.49 -2.66
N GLU A 597 -34.65 -16.98 -3.10
CA GLU A 597 -35.91 -16.85 -2.36
C GLU A 597 -36.39 -18.25 -1.95
N LEU A 598 -36.58 -18.49 -0.64
CA LEU A 598 -36.99 -19.78 -0.09
C LEU A 598 -38.35 -19.68 0.59
N LEU A 599 -39.25 -20.59 0.25
CA LEU A 599 -40.44 -20.91 1.05
C LEU A 599 -40.19 -22.28 1.66
N GLN A 600 -40.23 -22.35 2.99
CA GLN A 600 -39.99 -23.59 3.72
C GLN A 600 -40.83 -23.66 4.99
N ASP A 601 -41.29 -24.86 5.32
CA ASP A 601 -41.89 -25.20 6.61
C ASP A 601 -41.34 -26.54 7.14
N ASP A 602 -40.63 -26.60 8.26
CA ASP A 602 -40.39 -25.52 9.24
C ASP A 602 -38.98 -24.89 9.13
N GLY A 603 -37.95 -25.70 8.87
CA GLY A 603 -36.55 -25.27 8.77
C GLY A 603 -35.87 -25.83 7.53
N ALA A 604 -34.82 -25.17 7.03
CA ALA A 604 -34.12 -25.64 5.85
C ALA A 604 -32.63 -25.26 5.81
N ILE A 605 -31.86 -26.08 5.10
CA ILE A 605 -30.46 -25.79 4.75
C ILE A 605 -30.29 -25.96 3.24
N VAL A 606 -29.73 -24.95 2.60
CA VAL A 606 -29.47 -24.92 1.16
C VAL A 606 -27.98 -24.99 0.91
N TYR A 607 -27.61 -25.88 -0.01
CA TYR A 607 -26.27 -26.05 -0.52
C TYR A 607 -26.20 -25.70 -2.00
N LEU A 608 -25.14 -25.01 -2.40
CA LEU A 608 -24.75 -24.78 -3.79
C LEU A 608 -23.41 -25.45 -4.04
N ASN A 609 -23.38 -26.45 -4.92
CA ASN A 609 -22.18 -27.23 -5.25
C ASN A 609 -21.45 -27.75 -3.98
N GLY A 610 -22.20 -28.31 -3.03
CA GLY A 610 -21.67 -28.85 -1.77
C GLY A 610 -21.46 -27.82 -0.65
N ASN A 611 -21.40 -26.53 -0.97
CA ASN A 611 -21.20 -25.45 0.01
C ASN A 611 -22.52 -25.01 0.63
N GLU A 612 -22.59 -24.91 1.95
CA GLU A 612 -23.76 -24.36 2.64
C GLU A 612 -23.85 -22.85 2.39
N VAL A 613 -24.94 -22.41 1.75
CA VAL A 613 -25.15 -21.01 1.36
C VAL A 613 -26.28 -20.34 2.11
N VAL A 614 -27.25 -21.11 2.62
CA VAL A 614 -28.35 -20.60 3.45
C VAL A 614 -28.67 -21.62 4.54
N ARG A 615 -28.85 -21.12 5.76
CA ARG A 615 -29.42 -21.86 6.89
C ARG A 615 -30.59 -21.05 7.42
N SER A 616 -31.79 -21.60 7.29
CA SER A 616 -33.04 -20.96 7.72
C SER A 616 -33.70 -21.78 8.81
N ASN A 617 -34.01 -21.14 9.95
CA ASN A 617 -34.69 -21.78 11.08
C ASN A 617 -34.09 -23.15 11.45
N MET A 618 -32.76 -23.24 11.55
CA MET A 618 -32.04 -24.45 11.93
C MET A 618 -30.96 -24.09 12.96
N PRO A 619 -30.66 -24.97 13.93
CA PRO A 619 -29.68 -24.65 14.97
C PRO A 619 -28.28 -24.50 14.37
N GLY A 620 -27.38 -23.79 15.07
CA GLY A 620 -25.96 -23.77 14.70
C GLY A 620 -25.28 -25.13 14.90
N GLY A 621 -24.14 -25.36 14.23
CA GLY A 621 -23.35 -26.58 14.36
C GLY A 621 -23.69 -27.67 13.34
N VAL A 622 -23.23 -28.90 13.61
CA VAL A 622 -23.41 -30.06 12.72
C VAL A 622 -24.87 -30.52 12.75
N ILE A 623 -25.46 -30.64 11.56
CA ILE A 623 -26.86 -31.04 11.37
C ILE A 623 -26.89 -32.49 10.86
N SER A 624 -27.84 -33.26 11.41
CA SER A 624 -28.13 -34.63 10.98
C SER A 624 -29.57 -34.71 10.50
N TYR A 625 -29.93 -35.75 9.75
CA TYR A 625 -31.30 -35.96 9.27
C TYR A 625 -32.35 -36.16 10.39
N ASN A 626 -31.93 -36.30 11.64
CA ASN A 626 -32.82 -36.37 12.81
C ASN A 626 -32.85 -35.07 13.62
N THR A 627 -32.14 -34.03 13.19
CA THR A 627 -32.14 -32.74 13.88
C THR A 627 -33.46 -32.04 13.59
N LEU A 628 -34.22 -31.71 14.65
CA LEU A 628 -35.42 -30.88 14.54
C LEU A 628 -35.04 -29.41 14.44
N THR A 629 -35.89 -28.59 13.81
CA THR A 629 -35.80 -27.14 13.97
C THR A 629 -36.15 -26.72 15.40
N PRO A 630 -35.55 -25.65 15.95
CA PRO A 630 -35.89 -25.13 17.28
C PRO A 630 -37.30 -24.56 17.39
N ASP A 631 -37.86 -24.00 16.31
CA ASP A 631 -39.12 -23.27 16.31
C ASP A 631 -40.00 -23.72 15.12
N TYR A 632 -41.32 -23.75 15.31
CA TYR A 632 -42.27 -24.02 14.22
C TYR A 632 -42.57 -22.73 13.45
N VAL A 633 -42.74 -22.83 12.13
CA VAL A 633 -43.26 -21.72 11.33
C VAL A 633 -44.80 -21.78 11.42
N SER A 634 -45.49 -20.65 11.40
CA SER A 634 -46.97 -20.63 11.45
C SER A 634 -47.60 -19.40 10.83
N GLY A 635 -48.79 -19.58 10.24
CA GLY A 635 -49.63 -18.48 9.76
C GLY A 635 -49.16 -17.91 8.43
N GLU A 636 -49.10 -16.58 8.30
CA GLU A 636 -48.68 -15.96 7.04
C GLU A 636 -47.21 -16.26 6.69
N ASN A 637 -46.38 -16.63 7.67
CA ASN A 637 -44.96 -16.93 7.45
C ASN A 637 -44.73 -18.26 6.70
N GLU A 638 -45.67 -19.20 6.72
CA GLU A 638 -45.59 -20.47 5.95
C GLU A 638 -45.80 -20.24 4.44
N LYS A 639 -46.34 -19.06 4.06
CA LYS A 639 -46.81 -18.78 2.69
C LYS A 639 -45.98 -17.74 1.95
N ILE A 640 -44.90 -17.25 2.58
CA ILE A 640 -44.05 -16.19 2.03
C ILE A 640 -42.67 -16.74 1.68
N PHE A 641 -42.07 -16.11 0.68
CA PHE A 641 -40.68 -16.33 0.34
C PHE A 641 -39.77 -15.44 1.20
N HIS A 642 -38.72 -16.03 1.76
CA HIS A 642 -37.64 -15.35 2.45
C HIS A 642 -36.45 -15.15 1.52
N ASN A 643 -35.90 -13.94 1.49
CA ASN A 643 -34.82 -13.56 0.57
C ASN A 643 -33.45 -13.69 1.22
N TYR A 644 -32.49 -14.27 0.49
CA TYR A 644 -31.10 -14.43 0.88
C TYR A 644 -30.18 -13.98 -0.25
N SER A 645 -29.14 -13.23 0.08
CA SER A 645 -28.05 -12.92 -0.85
C SER A 645 -26.97 -13.99 -0.73
N ILE A 646 -26.54 -14.55 -1.87
CA ILE A 646 -25.53 -15.60 -1.93
C ILE A 646 -24.30 -15.07 -2.65
N ASN A 647 -23.11 -15.48 -2.22
CA ASN A 647 -21.88 -15.17 -2.94
C ASN A 647 -21.90 -15.88 -4.33
N PRO A 648 -21.86 -15.15 -5.46
CA PRO A 648 -21.81 -15.75 -6.79
C PRO A 648 -20.57 -16.63 -7.04
N ASP A 649 -19.48 -16.49 -6.26
CA ASP A 649 -18.25 -17.30 -6.40
C ASP A 649 -18.47 -18.82 -6.20
N TYR A 650 -19.59 -19.21 -5.58
CA TYR A 650 -19.96 -20.62 -5.46
C TYR A 650 -20.51 -21.23 -6.76
N LEU A 651 -20.80 -20.41 -7.78
CA LEU A 651 -21.20 -20.87 -9.11
C LEU A 651 -19.99 -21.38 -9.89
N LEU A 652 -20.21 -22.45 -10.64
CA LEU A 652 -19.25 -23.00 -11.60
C LEU A 652 -19.77 -22.74 -13.02
N GLU A 653 -18.88 -22.53 -13.97
CA GLU A 653 -19.29 -22.60 -15.38
C GLU A 653 -19.75 -24.03 -15.72
N GLY A 654 -20.87 -24.14 -16.43
CA GLY A 654 -21.53 -25.41 -16.71
C GLY A 654 -22.52 -25.83 -15.63
N ASN A 655 -22.51 -27.11 -15.24
CA ASN A 655 -23.53 -27.67 -14.36
C ASN A 655 -23.29 -27.28 -12.90
N ASN A 656 -24.33 -26.76 -12.27
CA ASN A 656 -24.40 -26.46 -10.85
C ASN A 656 -25.51 -27.26 -10.21
N VAL A 657 -25.34 -27.62 -8.94
CA VAL A 657 -26.38 -28.30 -8.18
C VAL A 657 -26.80 -27.49 -6.97
N ILE A 658 -28.12 -27.32 -6.84
CA ILE A 658 -28.76 -26.82 -5.64
C ILE A 658 -29.34 -28.03 -4.91
N ALA A 659 -28.98 -28.18 -3.65
CA ALA A 659 -29.43 -29.26 -2.78
C ALA A 659 -30.03 -28.64 -1.52
N VAL A 660 -31.21 -29.11 -1.10
CA VAL A 660 -31.93 -28.56 0.05
C VAL A 660 -32.38 -29.69 0.96
N GLU A 661 -32.19 -29.54 2.26
CA GLU A 661 -32.81 -30.39 3.28
C GLU A 661 -33.81 -29.55 4.08
N VAL A 662 -35.05 -30.01 4.13
CA VAL A 662 -36.14 -29.37 4.91
C VAL A 662 -36.42 -30.23 6.12
N HIS A 663 -36.48 -29.60 7.30
CA HIS A 663 -36.58 -30.22 8.61
C HIS A 663 -37.85 -29.77 9.34
N GLN A 664 -38.49 -30.73 9.99
CA GLN A 664 -39.70 -30.55 10.78
C GLN A 664 -39.37 -30.13 12.23
N ALA A 665 -40.24 -29.34 12.85
CA ALA A 665 -40.14 -28.95 14.27
C ALA A 665 -40.60 -30.06 15.21
N THR A 666 -41.55 -30.88 14.75
CA THR A 666 -42.10 -31.99 15.53
C THR A 666 -42.40 -33.21 14.66
N LEU A 667 -42.38 -34.39 15.29
CA LEU A 667 -42.74 -35.66 14.64
C LEU A 667 -44.25 -35.78 14.29
N SER A 668 -45.07 -34.83 14.73
CA SER A 668 -46.52 -34.81 14.53
C SER A 668 -46.98 -33.53 13.83
N SER A 669 -46.08 -32.85 13.10
CA SER A 669 -46.42 -31.63 12.37
C SER A 669 -47.62 -31.87 11.46
N SER A 670 -48.45 -30.85 11.26
CA SER A 670 -49.59 -30.91 10.34
C SER A 670 -49.12 -31.00 8.88
N ASP A 671 -48.02 -30.31 8.58
CA ASP A 671 -47.66 -29.79 7.27
C ASP A 671 -46.16 -29.85 6.96
N LEU A 672 -45.84 -29.63 5.68
CA LEU A 672 -44.52 -29.35 5.13
C LEU A 672 -44.75 -28.61 3.83
N SER A 673 -44.02 -27.52 3.59
CA SER A 673 -44.02 -26.82 2.31
C SER A 673 -42.61 -26.48 1.85
N PHE A 674 -42.37 -26.56 0.53
CA PHE A 674 -41.11 -26.21 -0.10
C PHE A 674 -41.34 -25.61 -1.51
N ASP A 675 -40.86 -24.38 -1.71
CA ASP A 675 -40.69 -23.76 -3.02
C ASP A 675 -39.45 -22.85 -3.03
N PHE A 676 -38.88 -22.61 -4.20
CA PHE A 676 -37.55 -22.04 -4.35
C PHE A 676 -37.43 -21.19 -5.61
N ARG A 677 -36.81 -20.02 -5.48
CA ARG A 677 -36.38 -19.19 -6.60
C ARG A 677 -34.92 -18.85 -6.52
N LEU A 678 -34.30 -18.72 -7.68
CA LEU A 678 -32.93 -18.24 -7.82
C LEU A 678 -32.89 -17.28 -8.98
N SER A 679 -32.39 -16.08 -8.74
CA SER A 679 -32.13 -15.09 -9.76
C SER A 679 -30.70 -14.57 -9.65
N ALA A 680 -30.10 -14.29 -10.81
CA ALA A 680 -28.80 -13.67 -10.93
C ALA A 680 -28.96 -12.28 -11.55
N GLU A 681 -28.22 -11.29 -11.07
CA GLU A 681 -27.99 -10.06 -11.80
C GLU A 681 -26.68 -10.22 -12.58
N LYS A 682 -26.74 -9.97 -13.89
CA LYS A 682 -25.59 -10.01 -14.79
C LYS A 682 -25.24 -8.63 -15.30
N ILE A 683 -23.95 -8.34 -15.39
CA ILE A 683 -23.42 -7.13 -16.00
C ILE A 683 -23.44 -7.31 -17.53
N MET A 684 -24.04 -6.35 -18.23
CA MET A 684 -24.12 -6.29 -19.69
C MET A 684 -23.31 -5.11 -20.21
N ARG A 685 -22.48 -5.36 -21.22
CA ARG A 685 -21.72 -4.31 -21.92
C ARG A 685 -22.53 -3.76 -23.08
N ASN A 686 -22.87 -2.48 -23.06
CA ASN A 686 -23.61 -1.80 -24.13
C ASN A 686 -22.67 -1.22 -25.20
N GLU A 687 -23.18 -0.29 -26.02
CA GLU A 687 -22.44 0.41 -27.10
C GLU A 687 -21.01 0.78 -26.67
N THR A 688 -20.06 0.50 -27.56
CA THR A 688 -18.63 0.67 -27.31
C THR A 688 -18.08 1.81 -28.15
N GLU A 689 -17.40 2.76 -27.52
CA GLU A 689 -16.72 3.87 -28.18
C GLU A 689 -15.20 3.78 -28.00
N ILE A 690 -14.42 4.16 -29.01
CA ILE A 690 -12.95 4.22 -28.91
C ILE A 690 -12.57 5.56 -28.29
N ILE A 691 -11.92 5.54 -27.13
CA ILE A 691 -11.58 6.75 -26.36
C ILE A 691 -10.08 7.10 -26.39
N GLY A 692 -9.25 6.22 -26.95
CA GLY A 692 -7.82 6.51 -27.12
C GLY A 692 -7.06 5.38 -27.82
N THR A 693 -5.92 5.70 -28.43
CA THR A 693 -5.02 4.72 -29.08
C THR A 693 -3.61 4.72 -28.50
N ASP A 694 -3.31 5.68 -27.63
CA ASP A 694 -2.05 5.72 -26.91
C ASP A 694 -2.09 4.78 -25.70
N ARG A 695 -0.93 4.22 -25.32
CA ARG A 695 -0.83 3.33 -24.15
C ARG A 695 -1.22 4.03 -22.86
N GLU A 696 -1.00 5.33 -22.76
CA GLU A 696 -1.47 6.16 -21.65
C GLU A 696 -2.82 6.76 -22.01
N LEU A 697 -3.77 6.69 -21.08
CA LEU A 697 -5.08 7.31 -21.20
C LEU A 697 -5.33 8.21 -19.99
N CYS A 698 -5.64 9.48 -20.30
CA CYS A 698 -6.21 10.43 -19.37
C CYS A 698 -7.74 10.43 -19.56
N TYR A 699 -8.48 9.98 -18.56
CA TYR A 699 -9.92 9.77 -18.65
C TYR A 699 -10.66 10.44 -17.49
N ILE A 700 -11.81 11.06 -17.74
CA ILE A 700 -12.63 11.70 -16.71
C ILE A 700 -13.78 10.76 -16.35
N LEU A 701 -13.82 10.29 -15.10
CA LEU A 701 -14.87 9.40 -14.63
C LEU A 701 -16.14 10.18 -14.33
N THR A 702 -17.14 10.11 -15.21
CA THR A 702 -18.34 10.96 -15.11
C THR A 702 -19.56 10.26 -14.48
N ASN A 703 -19.54 8.93 -14.37
CA ASN A 703 -20.65 8.13 -13.87
C ASN A 703 -20.20 6.72 -13.46
N ASP A 704 -21.09 6.00 -12.79
CA ASP A 704 -20.84 4.69 -12.17
C ASP A 704 -20.94 3.54 -13.16
N ASN A 705 -21.35 3.79 -14.41
CA ASN A 705 -21.58 2.77 -15.41
C ASN A 705 -20.45 2.71 -16.45
N SER A 706 -19.43 3.56 -16.37
CA SER A 706 -18.35 3.57 -17.36
C SER A 706 -17.39 2.39 -17.16
N LEU A 707 -17.34 1.50 -18.15
CA LEU A 707 -16.36 0.41 -18.26
C LEU A 707 -15.27 0.79 -19.27
N ILE A 708 -14.04 0.93 -18.79
CA ILE A 708 -12.87 1.22 -19.63
C ILE A 708 -12.12 -0.07 -19.93
N THR A 709 -12.02 -0.42 -21.21
CA THR A 709 -11.41 -1.66 -21.70
C THR A 709 -10.11 -1.38 -22.44
N ALA A 710 -9.00 -1.99 -22.02
CA ALA A 710 -7.78 -2.04 -22.81
C ALA A 710 -7.87 -3.17 -23.85
N VAL A 711 -7.63 -2.88 -25.12
CA VAL A 711 -7.68 -3.88 -26.20
C VAL A 711 -6.28 -4.23 -26.69
N PHE A 712 -5.96 -5.52 -26.68
CA PHE A 712 -4.69 -6.07 -27.17
C PHE A 712 -4.94 -7.06 -28.32
N GLU A 713 -3.89 -7.34 -29.10
CA GLU A 713 -3.89 -8.42 -30.09
C GLU A 713 -2.48 -9.02 -30.23
N PRO A 714 -2.35 -10.25 -30.77
CA PRO A 714 -1.04 -10.84 -31.06
C PRO A 714 -0.20 -9.95 -31.97
N ASP A 715 1.05 -9.75 -31.60
CA ASP A 715 2.04 -9.07 -32.42
C ASP A 715 2.72 -10.07 -33.35
N GLU A 716 2.19 -10.19 -34.57
CA GLU A 716 2.72 -11.05 -35.63
C GLU A 716 4.14 -10.67 -36.09
N THR A 717 4.71 -9.56 -35.59
CA THR A 717 6.07 -9.12 -35.91
C THR A 717 7.11 -9.49 -34.85
N ASN A 718 6.67 -10.01 -33.70
CA ASN A 718 7.53 -10.30 -32.55
C ASN A 718 7.93 -11.79 -32.51
N THR A 719 9.11 -12.12 -33.03
CA THR A 719 9.72 -13.43 -32.84
C THR A 719 10.16 -13.58 -31.39
N ALA A 720 9.71 -14.65 -30.71
CA ALA A 720 9.98 -15.01 -29.30
C ALA A 720 11.26 -14.39 -28.71
N SER A 721 11.13 -13.55 -27.68
CA SER A 721 12.26 -12.86 -27.04
C SER A 721 13.00 -13.71 -26.01
N ILE A 722 12.61 -14.98 -25.78
CA ILE A 722 13.17 -15.84 -24.71
C ILE A 722 13.57 -17.17 -25.29
N LEU A 723 14.77 -17.59 -24.90
CA LEU A 723 15.42 -18.77 -25.44
C LEU A 723 16.01 -19.59 -24.29
N ILE A 724 16.02 -20.91 -24.45
CA ILE A 724 16.84 -21.81 -23.62
C ILE A 724 18.29 -21.48 -23.95
N ASN A 725 19.08 -21.04 -22.97
CA ASN A 725 20.44 -20.56 -23.18
C ASN A 725 21.51 -21.54 -22.76
N GLU A 726 21.34 -22.21 -21.61
CA GLU A 726 22.29 -23.18 -21.08
C GLU A 726 21.53 -24.24 -20.27
N ILE A 727 21.98 -25.49 -20.30
CA ILE A 727 21.43 -26.58 -19.49
C ILE A 727 22.56 -27.38 -18.84
N LEU A 728 22.27 -28.01 -17.71
CA LEU A 728 23.17 -28.98 -17.07
C LEU A 728 22.37 -30.20 -16.59
N ALA A 729 22.45 -31.31 -17.34
CA ALA A 729 21.81 -32.60 -17.04
C ALA A 729 22.81 -33.57 -16.37
N GLY A 730 23.15 -33.32 -15.11
CA GLY A 730 24.12 -34.06 -14.31
C GLY A 730 25.04 -33.15 -13.50
N ASN A 731 24.49 -32.43 -12.52
CA ASN A 731 25.22 -31.57 -11.61
C ASN A 731 25.61 -32.30 -10.31
N ASP A 732 26.89 -32.61 -10.12
CA ASP A 732 27.36 -33.29 -8.89
C ASP A 732 28.13 -32.34 -7.97
N SER A 733 28.69 -31.24 -8.50
CA SER A 733 29.56 -30.36 -7.72
C SER A 733 29.71 -28.92 -8.26
N CYS A 734 28.98 -28.51 -9.31
CA CYS A 734 29.22 -27.24 -9.97
C CYS A 734 28.41 -26.10 -9.35
N ASN A 735 27.09 -26.25 -9.27
CA ASN A 735 26.18 -25.19 -8.88
C ASN A 735 25.24 -25.70 -7.79
N ILE A 736 24.99 -24.90 -6.76
CA ILE A 736 24.03 -25.23 -5.70
C ILE A 736 22.80 -24.35 -5.84
N ASP A 737 21.64 -24.92 -5.54
CA ASP A 737 20.41 -24.16 -5.41
C ASP A 737 20.33 -23.41 -4.07
N ASN A 738 19.18 -22.77 -3.81
CA ASN A 738 18.93 -22.02 -2.58
C ASN A 738 18.75 -22.91 -1.33
N PHE A 739 18.69 -24.23 -1.51
CA PHE A 739 18.60 -25.25 -0.45
C PHE A 739 19.94 -25.98 -0.23
N GLY A 740 20.96 -25.66 -1.03
CA GLY A 740 22.30 -26.22 -0.94
C GLY A 740 22.48 -27.55 -1.67
N GLU A 741 21.57 -27.88 -2.59
CA GLU A 741 21.55 -29.13 -3.34
C GLU A 741 22.20 -28.96 -4.73
N TYR A 742 22.85 -30.01 -5.23
CA TYR A 742 23.42 -30.02 -6.58
C TYR A 742 22.40 -30.65 -7.53
N GLU A 743 21.56 -29.79 -8.12
CA GLU A 743 20.47 -30.22 -8.98
C GLU A 743 20.68 -29.82 -10.45
N ASP A 744 19.98 -30.51 -11.33
CA ASP A 744 19.94 -30.17 -12.75
C ASP A 744 19.24 -28.82 -12.94
N TRP A 745 19.64 -28.08 -13.97
CA TRP A 745 19.07 -26.75 -14.21
C TRP A 745 19.01 -26.38 -15.69
N ILE A 746 18.11 -25.43 -15.95
CA ILE A 746 17.88 -24.77 -17.24
C ILE A 746 18.07 -23.27 -17.04
N GLU A 747 18.83 -22.63 -17.91
CA GLU A 747 18.96 -21.18 -17.98
C GLU A 747 18.17 -20.63 -19.16
N ILE A 748 17.38 -19.59 -18.88
CA ILE A 748 16.57 -18.86 -19.83
C ILE A 748 17.21 -17.50 -20.09
N TYR A 749 17.41 -17.13 -21.35
CA TYR A 749 17.94 -15.83 -21.76
C TYR A 749 16.87 -15.00 -22.46
N ASN A 750 16.69 -13.76 -22.03
CA ASN A 750 15.85 -12.79 -22.71
C ASN A 750 16.69 -11.96 -23.70
N CYS A 751 16.54 -12.25 -24.99
CA CYS A 751 17.18 -11.56 -26.10
C CYS A 751 16.35 -10.39 -26.66
N GLY A 752 15.26 -9.99 -25.99
CA GLY A 752 14.44 -8.84 -26.35
C GLY A 752 14.74 -7.59 -25.52
N ASP A 753 14.24 -6.45 -26.01
CA ASP A 753 14.50 -5.13 -25.43
C ASP A 753 13.60 -4.79 -24.22
N LEU A 754 12.67 -5.68 -23.85
CA LEU A 754 11.74 -5.51 -22.73
C LEU A 754 11.82 -6.68 -21.74
N PRO A 755 11.58 -6.45 -20.42
CA PRO A 755 11.46 -7.54 -19.47
C PRO A 755 10.36 -8.51 -19.89
N PHE A 756 10.58 -9.81 -19.66
CA PHE A 756 9.62 -10.83 -19.99
C PHE A 756 9.37 -11.73 -18.79
N ASP A 757 8.11 -11.86 -18.41
CA ASP A 757 7.67 -12.77 -17.37
C ASP A 757 7.35 -14.15 -17.96
N ILE A 758 8.06 -15.19 -17.51
CA ILE A 758 7.79 -16.58 -17.91
C ILE A 758 6.67 -17.23 -17.09
N GLY A 759 6.08 -16.50 -16.14
CA GLY A 759 4.90 -16.94 -15.39
C GLY A 759 3.76 -17.37 -16.32
N GLY A 760 3.17 -18.53 -16.06
CA GLY A 760 2.10 -19.11 -16.87
C GLY A 760 2.55 -19.88 -18.11
N LEU A 761 3.84 -19.84 -18.49
CA LEU A 761 4.38 -20.66 -19.57
C LEU A 761 4.57 -22.13 -19.14
N TYR A 762 4.55 -23.01 -20.13
CA TYR A 762 4.77 -24.44 -19.94
C TYR A 762 6.19 -24.84 -20.31
N PHE A 763 6.80 -25.67 -19.46
CA PHE A 763 8.09 -26.31 -19.68
C PHE A 763 7.87 -27.83 -19.74
N SER A 764 8.54 -28.48 -20.69
CA SER A 764 8.46 -29.93 -20.86
C SER A 764 9.70 -30.52 -21.52
N ASP A 765 10.17 -31.66 -21.00
CA ASP A 765 11.15 -32.54 -21.63
C ASP A 765 10.51 -33.57 -22.60
N ASP A 766 9.18 -33.70 -22.57
CA ASP A 766 8.39 -34.61 -23.40
C ASP A 766 7.50 -33.85 -24.39
N LEU A 767 7.82 -33.95 -25.68
CA LEU A 767 7.05 -33.30 -26.76
C LEU A 767 5.68 -33.92 -27.01
N GLU A 768 5.43 -35.15 -26.54
CA GLU A 768 4.08 -35.73 -26.54
C GLU A 768 3.23 -35.16 -25.40
N ASN A 769 3.87 -34.59 -24.38
CA ASN A 769 3.24 -33.92 -23.24
C ASN A 769 3.78 -32.49 -23.01
N PRO A 770 3.50 -31.52 -23.89
CA PRO A 770 4.05 -30.16 -23.81
C PRO A 770 3.50 -29.30 -22.65
N LYS A 771 2.62 -29.86 -21.80
CA LYS A 771 2.04 -29.19 -20.63
C LYS A 771 2.54 -29.79 -19.30
N LEU A 772 3.77 -30.30 -19.29
CA LEU A 772 4.30 -31.07 -18.17
C LEU A 772 4.40 -30.25 -16.87
N TYR A 773 4.91 -29.02 -16.96
CA TYR A 773 4.93 -28.08 -15.85
C TYR A 773 4.54 -26.67 -16.30
N GLN A 774 3.67 -26.00 -15.54
CA GLN A 774 3.35 -24.59 -15.74
C GLN A 774 3.99 -23.77 -14.62
N ILE A 775 4.77 -22.74 -14.97
CA ILE A 775 5.31 -21.79 -13.99
C ILE A 775 4.11 -21.03 -13.37
N PRO A 776 4.06 -20.83 -12.03
CA PRO A 776 2.99 -20.06 -11.42
C PRO A 776 2.88 -18.64 -12.01
N ALA A 777 1.66 -18.22 -12.37
CA ALA A 777 1.44 -16.95 -13.08
C ALA A 777 1.40 -15.70 -12.17
N ASN A 778 1.31 -15.90 -10.85
CA ASN A 778 1.09 -14.84 -9.86
C ASN A 778 2.37 -14.45 -9.08
N VAL A 779 3.55 -14.75 -9.61
CA VAL A 779 4.85 -14.55 -8.94
C VAL A 779 5.87 -13.83 -9.84
N SER A 780 5.39 -12.86 -10.61
CA SER A 780 6.18 -12.10 -11.60
C SER A 780 7.48 -11.49 -11.05
N GLN A 781 7.56 -11.19 -9.76
CA GLN A 781 8.76 -10.72 -9.07
C GLN A 781 9.91 -11.74 -9.08
N LEU A 782 9.61 -13.04 -9.25
CA LEU A 782 10.60 -14.12 -9.35
C LEU A 782 10.80 -14.59 -10.80
N THR A 783 9.76 -14.48 -11.65
CA THR A 783 9.72 -15.09 -12.99
C THR A 783 9.96 -14.09 -14.13
N THR A 784 10.21 -12.82 -13.82
CA THR A 784 10.57 -11.80 -14.83
C THR A 784 12.07 -11.83 -15.18
N VAL A 785 12.37 -12.13 -16.44
CA VAL A 785 13.71 -12.03 -17.03
C VAL A 785 13.87 -10.65 -17.67
N LYS A 786 14.77 -9.81 -17.15
CA LYS A 786 15.08 -8.49 -17.72
C LYS A 786 15.75 -8.62 -19.10
N PRO A 787 15.74 -7.56 -19.94
CA PRO A 787 16.52 -7.53 -21.18
C PRO A 787 17.97 -7.90 -20.93
N ASP A 788 18.55 -8.69 -21.82
CA ASP A 788 19.95 -9.15 -21.76
C ASP A 788 20.34 -9.83 -20.44
N SER A 789 19.35 -10.45 -19.78
CA SER A 789 19.52 -11.12 -18.49
C SER A 789 19.11 -12.58 -18.56
N PHE A 790 19.52 -13.33 -17.55
CA PHE A 790 19.33 -14.76 -17.43
C PHE A 790 18.45 -15.11 -16.23
N LEU A 791 17.70 -16.20 -16.31
CA LEU A 791 16.96 -16.77 -15.19
C LEU A 791 17.21 -18.27 -15.12
N ILE A 792 17.53 -18.77 -13.93
CA ILE A 792 17.83 -20.18 -13.69
C ILE A 792 16.56 -20.86 -13.15
N LEU A 793 16.23 -22.00 -13.73
CA LEU A 793 15.18 -22.91 -13.29
C LEU A 793 15.84 -24.23 -12.86
N TRP A 794 15.54 -24.68 -11.65
CA TRP A 794 15.99 -25.98 -11.13
C TRP A 794 15.01 -27.06 -11.57
N VAL A 795 15.51 -28.12 -12.20
CA VAL A 795 14.72 -29.26 -12.68
C VAL A 795 15.03 -30.46 -11.81
N ASP A 796 14.50 -30.41 -10.59
CA ASP A 796 14.79 -31.32 -9.48
C ASP A 796 13.66 -32.30 -9.15
N SER A 797 12.49 -32.14 -9.79
CA SER A 797 11.22 -32.82 -9.45
C SER A 797 10.63 -32.44 -8.08
N ASP A 798 10.99 -31.27 -7.54
CA ASP A 798 10.48 -30.77 -6.25
C ASP A 798 9.93 -29.34 -6.34
N PRO A 799 8.74 -29.15 -6.95
CA PRO A 799 8.12 -27.82 -7.05
C PRO A 799 7.71 -27.23 -5.69
N SER A 800 7.83 -27.98 -4.57
CA SER A 800 7.55 -27.44 -3.24
C SER A 800 8.62 -26.47 -2.75
N GLN A 801 9.80 -26.47 -3.38
CA GLN A 801 10.93 -25.58 -3.06
C GLN A 801 10.76 -24.15 -3.62
N GLY A 802 9.84 -23.94 -4.56
CA GLY A 802 9.45 -22.61 -5.02
C GLY A 802 9.14 -22.53 -6.51
N ALA A 803 8.77 -21.33 -6.97
CA ALA A 803 8.30 -21.09 -8.34
C ALA A 803 9.35 -21.34 -9.44
N LEU A 804 10.64 -21.46 -9.08
CA LEU A 804 11.74 -21.73 -10.00
C LEU A 804 12.21 -23.21 -9.94
N HIS A 805 11.47 -24.08 -9.25
CA HIS A 805 11.73 -25.52 -9.14
C HIS A 805 10.64 -26.32 -9.89
N LEU A 806 11.05 -27.14 -10.85
CA LEU A 806 10.18 -27.78 -11.83
C LEU A 806 9.89 -29.24 -11.45
N ASN A 807 8.76 -29.78 -11.91
CA ASN A 807 8.30 -31.13 -11.52
C ASN A 807 8.94 -32.32 -12.28
N PHE A 808 10.06 -32.10 -12.97
CA PHE A 808 10.77 -33.12 -13.74
C PHE A 808 12.30 -32.97 -13.62
N LYS A 809 13.07 -33.96 -14.13
CA LYS A 809 14.55 -33.97 -14.17
C LYS A 809 15.02 -34.25 -15.60
N LEU A 810 16.22 -33.79 -15.95
CA LEU A 810 16.81 -34.00 -17.26
C LEU A 810 17.50 -35.37 -17.41
N ASP A 811 17.31 -36.06 -18.55
CA ASP A 811 18.05 -37.28 -18.87
C ASP A 811 19.44 -36.97 -19.46
N LYS A 812 20.46 -37.30 -18.69
CA LYS A 812 21.87 -37.23 -19.09
C LYS A 812 22.21 -37.97 -20.40
N SER A 813 21.38 -38.90 -20.86
CA SER A 813 21.52 -39.60 -22.14
C SER A 813 21.19 -38.72 -23.35
N GLY A 814 20.52 -37.58 -23.13
CA GLY A 814 20.07 -36.61 -24.13
C GLY A 814 18.59 -36.77 -24.46
N GLU A 815 17.86 -35.66 -24.53
CA GLU A 815 16.42 -35.60 -24.83
C GLU A 815 16.01 -34.25 -25.44
N SER A 816 14.69 -33.99 -25.53
CA SER A 816 14.12 -32.70 -25.93
C SER A 816 13.80 -31.81 -24.73
N LEU A 817 13.82 -30.50 -24.91
CA LEU A 817 13.33 -29.55 -23.91
C LEU A 817 12.60 -28.41 -24.63
N SER A 818 11.44 -28.04 -24.14
CA SER A 818 10.56 -27.06 -24.78
C SER A 818 10.02 -26.01 -23.82
N ILE A 819 9.78 -24.82 -24.37
CA ILE A 819 9.01 -23.73 -23.75
C ILE A 819 7.79 -23.50 -24.63
N ALA A 820 6.59 -23.47 -24.05
CA ALA A 820 5.36 -23.25 -24.82
C ALA A 820 4.34 -22.37 -24.11
N GLY A 821 3.60 -21.58 -24.90
CA GLY A 821 2.37 -20.91 -24.49
C GLY A 821 1.14 -21.63 -25.03
N ILE A 822 -0.05 -21.30 -24.50
CA ILE A 822 -1.33 -21.79 -25.01
C ILE A 822 -2.16 -20.59 -25.49
N SER A 823 -2.68 -20.66 -26.71
CA SER A 823 -3.60 -19.66 -27.26
C SER A 823 -4.78 -20.36 -27.93
N ASN A 824 -6.02 -19.99 -27.57
CA ASN A 824 -7.25 -20.61 -28.09
C ASN A 824 -7.29 -22.16 -27.96
N GLY A 825 -6.63 -22.71 -26.93
CA GLY A 825 -6.49 -24.15 -26.72
C GLY A 825 -5.39 -24.83 -27.52
N GLU A 826 -4.68 -24.10 -28.40
CA GLU A 826 -3.56 -24.60 -29.19
C GLU A 826 -2.20 -24.30 -28.54
N ILE A 827 -1.23 -25.20 -28.72
CA ILE A 827 0.13 -25.08 -28.18
C ILE A 827 1.01 -24.30 -29.16
N ASN A 828 1.67 -23.27 -28.67
CA ASN A 828 2.61 -22.46 -29.42
C ASN A 828 4.01 -22.59 -28.78
N TYR A 829 4.92 -23.29 -29.46
CA TYR A 829 6.30 -23.43 -28.99
C TYR A 829 7.06 -22.11 -29.13
N ILE A 830 7.66 -21.67 -28.02
CA ILE A 830 8.48 -20.46 -27.91
C ILE A 830 9.94 -20.79 -28.23
N ASP A 831 10.49 -21.84 -27.61
CA ASP A 831 11.80 -22.40 -27.96
C ASP A 831 11.79 -23.94 -27.81
N LEU A 832 12.66 -24.60 -28.55
CA LEU A 832 12.80 -26.05 -28.59
C LEU A 832 14.28 -26.45 -28.75
N LEU A 833 14.78 -27.20 -27.77
CA LEU A 833 16.12 -27.76 -27.74
C LEU A 833 16.06 -29.28 -27.89
N TYR A 834 16.96 -29.84 -28.69
CA TYR A 834 17.36 -31.24 -28.62
C TYR A 834 18.83 -31.30 -28.23
N TYR A 835 19.14 -31.88 -27.07
CA TYR A 835 20.51 -31.93 -26.57
C TYR A 835 21.07 -33.35 -26.59
N PRO A 836 22.36 -33.53 -26.94
CA PRO A 836 22.99 -34.85 -26.96
C PRO A 836 23.35 -35.29 -25.53
N LYS A 837 23.77 -36.56 -25.39
CA LYS A 837 24.32 -37.10 -24.14
C LYS A 837 25.30 -36.13 -23.43
N GLN A 838 25.02 -35.87 -22.16
CA GLN A 838 25.78 -34.98 -21.29
C GLN A 838 26.80 -35.74 -20.42
N ASN A 839 27.86 -35.04 -20.02
CA ASN A 839 28.82 -35.50 -19.01
C ASN A 839 28.54 -34.77 -17.70
N THR A 840 28.86 -35.39 -16.55
CA THR A 840 28.72 -34.71 -15.25
C THR A 840 29.47 -33.38 -15.27
N ASN A 841 28.86 -32.32 -14.72
CA ASN A 841 29.50 -31.01 -14.50
C ASN A 841 29.97 -30.31 -15.81
N ILE A 842 29.43 -30.72 -16.95
CA ILE A 842 29.66 -30.07 -18.25
C ILE A 842 28.28 -29.67 -18.77
N SER A 843 28.06 -28.37 -18.89
CA SER A 843 26.80 -27.82 -19.40
C SER A 843 26.80 -27.77 -20.93
N TYR A 844 25.61 -27.65 -21.50
CA TYR A 844 25.38 -27.47 -22.92
C TYR A 844 24.59 -26.19 -23.14
N GLY A 845 25.15 -25.26 -23.90
CA GLY A 845 24.58 -23.91 -24.04
C GLY A 845 24.84 -23.26 -25.39
N ARG A 846 24.15 -22.14 -25.63
CA ARG A 846 24.28 -21.30 -26.81
C ARG A 846 25.52 -20.42 -26.69
N PHE A 847 26.37 -20.36 -27.72
CA PHE A 847 27.45 -19.38 -27.77
C PHE A 847 27.61 -18.72 -29.15
N PRO A 848 27.46 -17.38 -29.24
CA PRO A 848 27.05 -16.45 -28.18
C PRO A 848 25.64 -16.72 -27.64
N ASP A 849 25.27 -16.09 -26.51
CA ASP A 849 23.95 -16.25 -25.89
C ASP A 849 22.83 -15.97 -26.89
N GLY A 850 21.73 -16.74 -26.80
CA GLY A 850 20.61 -16.65 -27.74
C GLY A 850 20.91 -17.03 -29.19
N SER A 851 22.15 -17.42 -29.54
CA SER A 851 22.49 -17.88 -30.90
C SER A 851 22.02 -19.31 -31.16
N ASN A 852 21.95 -19.73 -32.43
CA ASN A 852 21.64 -21.12 -32.78
C ASN A 852 22.84 -22.08 -32.65
N ASN A 853 23.99 -21.62 -32.14
CA ASN A 853 25.19 -22.42 -32.01
C ASN A 853 25.28 -23.01 -30.62
N TRP A 854 25.12 -24.33 -30.50
CA TRP A 854 25.25 -25.03 -29.23
C TRP A 854 26.64 -25.62 -29.04
N SER A 855 27.15 -25.61 -27.81
CA SER A 855 28.46 -26.16 -27.45
C SER A 855 28.46 -26.66 -26.01
N ASN A 856 29.41 -27.54 -25.70
CA ASN A 856 29.67 -27.99 -24.33
C ASN A 856 30.60 -26.99 -23.62
N PHE A 857 30.28 -26.65 -22.37
CA PHE A 857 31.11 -25.80 -21.52
C PHE A 857 31.64 -26.60 -20.33
N SER A 858 32.97 -26.69 -20.23
CA SER A 858 33.63 -27.34 -19.09
C SER A 858 33.54 -26.54 -17.79
N VAL A 859 33.03 -25.31 -17.87
CA VAL A 859 32.75 -24.43 -16.73
C VAL A 859 31.36 -23.86 -17.00
N PRO A 860 30.31 -24.38 -16.33
CA PRO A 860 28.96 -23.86 -16.48
C PRO A 860 28.85 -22.40 -16.04
N THR A 861 27.95 -21.63 -16.64
CA THR A 861 27.84 -20.18 -16.44
C THR A 861 26.46 -19.71 -15.96
N PRO A 862 25.80 -20.35 -14.99
CA PRO A 862 24.44 -19.97 -14.61
C PRO A 862 24.38 -18.53 -14.10
N GLY A 863 23.44 -17.77 -14.65
CA GLY A 863 23.24 -16.35 -14.39
C GLY A 863 24.16 -15.42 -15.18
N TYR A 864 25.00 -15.95 -16.06
CA TYR A 864 26.03 -15.20 -16.80
C TYR A 864 26.16 -15.68 -18.25
N SER A 865 26.67 -14.81 -19.13
CA SER A 865 26.93 -15.18 -20.52
C SER A 865 27.83 -16.40 -20.69
N ASN A 866 27.45 -17.30 -21.59
CA ASN A 866 28.21 -18.50 -21.95
C ASN A 866 29.61 -18.14 -22.46
N ARG A 867 30.65 -18.87 -22.03
CA ARG A 867 32.06 -18.61 -22.43
C ARG A 867 32.82 -19.89 -22.76
N PRO A 868 33.32 -20.06 -24.01
CA PRO A 868 34.12 -21.23 -24.35
C PRO A 868 35.46 -21.22 -23.60
N ALA A 869 35.91 -22.41 -23.18
CA ALA A 869 37.26 -22.60 -22.64
C ALA A 869 38.30 -22.16 -23.68
N LEU A 870 39.23 -21.27 -23.28
CA LEU A 870 40.23 -20.58 -24.11
C LEU A 870 40.87 -21.45 -25.20
N THR A 871 40.20 -21.59 -26.35
CA THR A 871 40.73 -22.12 -27.61
C THR A 871 39.99 -21.45 -28.77
N ASN A 872 40.74 -21.08 -29.80
CA ASN A 872 40.31 -20.22 -30.89
C ASN A 872 39.13 -20.80 -31.70
N TYR A 873 37.90 -20.47 -31.34
CA TYR A 873 36.73 -20.72 -32.19
C TYR A 873 36.64 -19.68 -33.30
N ARG A 874 36.56 -20.13 -34.55
CA ARG A 874 36.17 -19.28 -35.69
C ARG A 874 34.64 -19.32 -35.79
N HIS A 875 33.99 -18.16 -35.70
CA HIS A 875 32.54 -18.02 -35.91
C HIS A 875 32.13 -18.58 -37.29
N SER A 876 31.09 -19.41 -37.32
CA SER A 876 30.36 -19.78 -38.54
C SER A 876 28.92 -19.31 -38.41
N GLY A 877 28.59 -18.15 -38.99
CA GLY A 877 27.26 -17.55 -38.96
C GLY A 877 27.30 -16.02 -38.85
N LEU A 878 26.21 -15.35 -39.25
CA LEU A 878 25.97 -13.94 -38.93
C LEU A 878 25.19 -13.87 -37.58
N PRO A 879 25.43 -12.87 -36.72
CA PRO A 879 24.64 -12.67 -35.50
C PRO A 879 23.18 -12.30 -35.86
N HIS A 880 22.22 -12.66 -35.00
CA HIS A 880 20.80 -12.38 -35.20
C HIS A 880 20.31 -11.12 -34.46
N CYS A 881 21.03 -10.67 -33.43
CA CYS A 881 20.74 -9.48 -32.63
C CYS A 881 21.97 -8.58 -32.48
N PHE A 882 21.76 -7.33 -32.05
CA PHE A 882 22.83 -6.46 -31.56
C PHE A 882 23.25 -6.90 -30.15
N ALA A 883 24.53 -6.77 -29.78
CA ALA A 883 24.96 -6.93 -28.39
C ALA A 883 26.27 -6.17 -28.11
N LEU A 884 26.44 -5.66 -26.89
CA LEU A 884 27.70 -5.17 -26.34
C LEU A 884 28.17 -6.01 -25.15
N GLU A 885 29.29 -6.71 -25.34
CA GLU A 885 29.84 -7.59 -24.33
C GLU A 885 30.51 -6.84 -23.17
N GLN A 886 30.50 -7.45 -21.99
CA GLN A 886 31.33 -7.02 -20.87
C GLN A 886 32.82 -7.09 -21.25
N ASN A 887 33.56 -5.99 -21.05
CA ASN A 887 34.96 -5.90 -21.44
C ASN A 887 35.81 -6.94 -20.69
N TYR A 888 36.81 -7.51 -21.36
CA TYR A 888 37.73 -8.47 -20.73
C TYR A 888 39.20 -8.15 -21.06
N PRO A 889 40.10 -8.16 -20.04
CA PRO A 889 39.79 -8.34 -18.61
C PRO A 889 38.97 -7.18 -18.00
N ASN A 890 38.27 -7.42 -16.89
CA ASN A 890 37.66 -6.39 -16.03
C ASN A 890 37.65 -6.89 -14.57
N PRO A 891 38.40 -6.29 -13.64
CA PRO A 891 39.25 -5.12 -13.81
C PRO A 891 40.41 -5.36 -14.79
N PHE A 892 40.88 -4.33 -15.48
CA PHE A 892 42.04 -4.44 -16.39
C PHE A 892 43.19 -3.53 -16.00
N ASN A 893 44.39 -3.92 -16.43
CA ASN A 893 45.59 -3.08 -16.42
C ASN A 893 46.04 -2.82 -17.86
N GLN A 894 46.25 -1.55 -18.19
CA GLN A 894 46.63 -0.97 -19.49
C GLN A 894 45.69 -1.19 -20.67
N ARG A 895 45.17 -2.41 -20.89
CA ARG A 895 44.35 -2.76 -22.06
C ARG A 895 43.17 -3.67 -21.71
N THR A 896 42.04 -3.47 -22.39
CA THR A 896 40.89 -4.39 -22.37
C THR A 896 40.33 -4.56 -23.78
N ASN A 897 39.67 -5.68 -24.03
CA ASN A 897 38.89 -5.89 -25.23
C ASN A 897 37.41 -5.62 -24.93
N ILE A 898 36.71 -4.97 -25.87
CA ILE A 898 35.27 -4.76 -25.88
C ILE A 898 34.75 -5.46 -27.13
N SER A 899 33.94 -6.49 -26.96
CA SER A 899 33.33 -7.22 -28.07
C SER A 899 31.91 -6.73 -28.29
N PHE A 900 31.46 -6.76 -29.54
CA PHE A 900 30.10 -6.41 -29.93
C PHE A 900 29.73 -7.13 -31.23
N GLN A 901 28.44 -7.28 -31.48
CA GLN A 901 27.94 -7.95 -32.69
C GLN A 901 26.85 -7.12 -33.38
N LEU A 902 26.77 -7.23 -34.71
CA LEU A 902 25.85 -6.48 -35.56
C LEU A 902 25.10 -7.42 -36.50
N PRO A 903 23.76 -7.52 -36.43
CA PRO A 903 22.98 -8.44 -37.27
C PRO A 903 22.86 -7.98 -38.73
N HIS A 904 23.03 -6.68 -38.97
CA HIS A 904 23.04 -6.08 -40.31
C HIS A 904 23.97 -4.87 -40.33
N THR A 905 24.30 -4.40 -41.54
CA THR A 905 25.19 -3.25 -41.74
C THR A 905 24.60 -1.97 -41.15
N THR A 906 25.29 -1.33 -40.20
CA THR A 906 24.84 -0.09 -39.54
C THR A 906 26.00 0.84 -39.15
N HIS A 907 25.69 2.09 -38.81
CA HIS A 907 26.65 3.05 -38.28
C HIS A 907 26.90 2.77 -36.79
N VAL A 908 28.14 2.48 -36.41
CA VAL A 908 28.52 2.16 -35.03
C VAL A 908 29.39 3.24 -34.42
N ASN A 909 29.00 3.73 -33.25
CA ASN A 909 29.81 4.56 -32.37
C ASN A 909 30.07 3.83 -31.05
N ILE A 910 31.33 3.61 -30.67
CA ILE A 910 31.69 3.10 -29.34
C ILE A 910 32.54 4.16 -28.65
N SER A 911 32.09 4.64 -27.49
CA SER A 911 32.70 5.74 -26.75
C SER A 911 32.85 5.43 -25.26
N ILE A 912 33.96 5.86 -24.67
CA ILE A 912 34.31 5.72 -23.26
C ILE A 912 34.03 7.04 -22.54
N TYR A 913 33.40 6.99 -21.37
CA TYR A 913 33.07 8.11 -20.50
C TYR A 913 33.59 7.89 -19.08
N ASN A 914 33.93 8.98 -18.39
CA ASN A 914 34.18 8.94 -16.95
C ASN A 914 32.86 8.99 -16.16
N MET A 915 32.93 8.86 -14.82
CA MET A 915 31.74 8.89 -13.96
C MET A 915 31.01 10.24 -13.91
N LEU A 916 31.61 11.33 -14.41
CA LEU A 916 30.96 12.64 -14.56
C LEU A 916 30.26 12.77 -15.93
N GLY A 917 30.20 11.69 -16.72
CA GLY A 917 29.62 11.70 -18.06
C GLY A 917 30.49 12.37 -19.13
N GLN A 918 31.73 12.73 -18.83
CA GLN A 918 32.63 13.37 -19.79
C GLN A 918 33.24 12.31 -20.73
N LEU A 919 33.22 12.59 -22.03
CA LEU A 919 33.82 11.73 -23.05
C LEU A 919 35.34 11.65 -22.87
N VAL A 920 35.86 10.45 -22.68
CA VAL A 920 37.28 10.14 -22.55
C VAL A 920 37.89 9.78 -23.91
N LYS A 921 37.25 8.89 -24.67
CA LYS A 921 37.76 8.41 -25.96
C LYS A 921 36.67 7.76 -26.80
N THR A 922 36.66 7.98 -28.11
CA THR A 922 35.85 7.19 -29.05
C THR A 922 36.72 6.09 -29.68
N LEU A 923 36.28 4.84 -29.57
CA LEU A 923 36.98 3.65 -30.06
C LEU A 923 36.55 3.23 -31.46
N VAL A 924 35.27 3.41 -31.79
CA VAL A 924 34.69 3.12 -33.11
C VAL A 924 33.77 4.28 -33.48
N ASN A 925 33.81 4.74 -34.73
CA ASN A 925 32.85 5.69 -35.28
C ASN A 925 32.79 5.52 -36.80
N GLY A 926 31.81 4.77 -37.31
CA GLY A 926 31.69 4.48 -38.73
C GLY A 926 30.76 3.31 -39.06
N ASN A 927 30.47 3.13 -40.35
CA ASN A 927 29.66 2.00 -40.81
C ASN A 927 30.44 0.68 -40.69
N LYS A 928 29.78 -0.35 -40.16
CA LYS A 928 30.28 -1.72 -40.01
C LYS A 928 29.29 -2.67 -40.67
N GLU A 929 29.80 -3.70 -41.34
CA GLU A 929 28.97 -4.77 -41.93
C GLU A 929 28.37 -5.67 -40.84
N ALA A 930 27.47 -6.59 -41.22
CA ALA A 930 27.00 -7.60 -40.29
C ALA A 930 28.16 -8.50 -39.83
N GLY A 931 28.27 -8.76 -38.53
CA GLY A 931 29.32 -9.64 -38.00
C GLY A 931 29.69 -9.40 -36.54
N PHE A 932 30.67 -10.17 -36.08
CA PHE A 932 31.22 -10.09 -34.73
C PHE A 932 32.51 -9.26 -34.75
N TYR A 933 32.61 -8.33 -33.81
CA TYR A 933 33.71 -7.39 -33.70
C TYR A 933 34.29 -7.37 -32.30
N THR A 934 35.60 -7.15 -32.22
CA THR A 934 36.29 -6.84 -30.96
C THR A 934 37.14 -5.61 -31.17
N VAL A 935 36.96 -4.60 -30.33
CA VAL A 935 37.78 -3.39 -30.29
C VAL A 935 38.61 -3.39 -29.01
N ASN A 936 39.88 -3.02 -29.14
CA ASN A 936 40.77 -2.89 -28.00
C ASN A 936 40.76 -1.46 -27.46
N TRP A 937 40.67 -1.31 -26.14
CA TRP A 937 40.89 -0.05 -25.47
C TRP A 937 42.21 -0.07 -24.70
N GLU A 938 43.16 0.75 -25.14
CA GLU A 938 44.37 1.09 -24.38
C GLU A 938 44.11 2.35 -23.54
N ALA A 939 44.13 2.21 -22.21
CA ALA A 939 43.86 3.26 -21.24
C ALA A 939 45.11 4.13 -20.91
N ALA A 940 45.98 4.33 -21.91
CA ALA A 940 47.18 5.15 -21.76
C ALA A 940 46.81 6.62 -21.46
N GLY A 941 47.34 7.17 -20.36
CA GLY A 941 47.08 8.56 -19.94
C GLY A 941 45.77 8.80 -19.17
N VAL A 942 45.00 7.74 -18.88
CA VAL A 942 43.76 7.79 -18.11
C VAL A 942 44.04 7.52 -16.61
N SER A 943 43.23 8.03 -15.68
CA SER A 943 43.37 7.77 -14.23
C SER A 943 42.80 6.40 -13.87
N SER A 944 43.27 5.75 -12.80
CA SER A 944 42.60 4.53 -12.29
C SER A 944 41.21 4.89 -11.76
N GLY A 945 40.23 4.03 -11.99
CA GLY A 945 38.85 4.28 -11.59
C GLY A 945 37.83 3.55 -12.46
N LEU A 946 36.55 3.83 -12.16
CA LEU A 946 35.41 3.31 -12.89
C LEU A 946 35.14 4.16 -14.15
N TYR A 947 34.90 3.49 -15.27
CA TYR A 947 34.57 4.09 -16.56
C TYR A 947 33.33 3.42 -17.15
N LEU A 948 32.60 4.15 -17.98
CA LEU A 948 31.48 3.63 -18.77
C LEU A 948 31.92 3.53 -20.23
N TYR A 949 31.50 2.48 -20.93
CA TYR A 949 31.59 2.45 -22.39
C TYR A 949 30.22 2.22 -22.99
N LYS A 950 29.90 3.02 -23.99
CA LYS A 950 28.61 3.05 -24.68
C LYS A 950 28.80 2.64 -26.13
N ILE A 951 27.93 1.78 -26.65
CA ILE A 951 27.72 1.59 -28.09
C ILE A 951 26.47 2.35 -28.54
N GLN A 952 26.49 2.87 -29.76
CA GLN A 952 25.32 3.32 -30.52
C GLN A 952 25.42 2.69 -31.92
N ALA A 953 24.45 1.87 -32.31
CA ALA A 953 24.43 1.17 -33.60
C ALA A 953 23.02 1.24 -34.23
N GLY A 954 22.74 2.28 -35.02
CA GLY A 954 21.35 2.62 -35.38
C GLY A 954 20.56 3.04 -34.15
N ASP A 955 19.40 2.41 -33.91
CA ASP A 955 18.57 2.65 -32.71
C ASP A 955 19.08 1.89 -31.46
N PHE A 956 19.93 0.87 -31.64
CA PHE A 956 20.53 0.12 -30.54
C PHE A 956 21.54 0.97 -29.77
N SER A 957 21.38 1.04 -28.45
CA SER A 957 22.25 1.80 -27.54
C SER A 957 22.44 1.05 -26.23
N GLU A 958 23.67 0.66 -25.91
CA GLU A 958 23.97 -0.09 -24.69
C GLU A 958 25.16 0.53 -23.95
N ILE A 959 25.15 0.52 -22.61
CA ILE A 959 26.22 1.02 -21.74
C ILE A 959 26.66 -0.07 -20.78
N LYS A 960 27.97 -0.31 -20.67
CA LYS A 960 28.57 -1.21 -19.69
C LYS A 960 29.63 -0.50 -18.85
N LYS A 961 29.88 -1.02 -17.64
CA LYS A 961 30.86 -0.49 -16.68
C LYS A 961 32.19 -1.22 -16.82
N CYS A 962 33.30 -0.53 -16.66
CA CYS A 962 34.63 -1.14 -16.65
C CYS A 962 35.53 -0.49 -15.59
N LEU A 963 36.32 -1.30 -14.88
CA LEU A 963 37.23 -0.86 -13.82
C LEU A 963 38.67 -0.93 -14.32
N PHE A 964 39.32 0.23 -14.41
CA PHE A 964 40.73 0.35 -14.78
C PHE A 964 41.60 0.51 -13.52
N MET A 965 42.57 -0.39 -13.35
CA MET A 965 43.56 -0.36 -12.26
C MET A 965 44.97 -0.21 -12.83
N LYS A 966 45.74 0.77 -12.33
CA LYS A 966 47.15 0.97 -12.75
C LYS A 966 48.06 -0.01 -12.04
#